data_AF-A0A9E0ZUJ8-F1
#
_entry.id   AF-A0A9E0ZUJ8-F1
#
_cell.length_a   1.000
_cell.length_b   1.000
_cell.length_c   1.000
_cell.angle_alpha   90.00
_cell.angle_beta   90.00
_cell.angle_gamma   90.00
#
_symmetry.space_group_name_H-M   'P 1'
#
loop_
_entity.id
_entity.type
_entity.pdbx_description
1 polymer ?
#
loop_
_entity_poly.entity_id
_entity_poly.type
_entity_poly.pdbx_seq_one_letter_code
_entity_poly.pdbx_strand_id
1 'polypeptide(L)'
;MKVFKKFFALFMGTVLIFSFAGCTPKKADNGLIDGLFSDKSKISYSLSYTELKPDKKNKVDSWRQGMVSGDGMQGFVESGSPYEDTFIFQNMHFIMPNKNQRTCPDTSNELETVKQSIVSGEDIKDNASYDDVYSYHPGGQLRISMDGKKVDDYVRYTDYQTGQVGVRYTDSNGTWSRVSFTSFADSAVITKLESSDMGKKINATLSYDDLSSMANFGDGNEVDLKYKKIASDNADSLALVAHYPSYENSELKNGGYASYTYIITVGGEKQKVTLDKNIKEEFCSSNDGIKITDADEVYLITVSSRDTEMGEYDEFEKQESYDIISLLRSEAKQVEEKYGTEDGFDYESALERHLMIYQPQFNSVSLKLEDSSETNEALLKKQKGSKTIDAATAQRTYYAGRYAYLCCSGYSTSRLYGMWTGEFNTGWGSKYTMDANVNLQTSSLNSSNMTRTPVGYADFILRQVADWEENAKATHGFTDAIQAPVNTDGDKAVITETCYPYPFRYWNAGASWMLQPLFETLKAYGNIRISLSREYDIDSLKSVLSLSEDDVSRIKSGGFLMLEEDILYPLLLKSANYWAQLMTPEYYTDSDGKIHYEKGKTALNDGETYCILPSYSPENNPSNYPSPSAANCAIDIAACRDNIEMLRVVMNDVAPNADFSKWQALEDNLPPYLYDETGALKEWATTSFDENNKHRHLSHLYLAWPLNETQNNEELTKACIQAVENRTSENEASHALVHRSLIAARLKDRDMLSDALLKLMNHKIRYDSLMTNHDYDRGSCYCTDFAIGYLGIVNEALVYSDTGVIELLPALPTSGFDKGELDGLRTKSRAVIESLKWNGETVEAKIKSEIDQTITISYGNKSETLSLKQNETATVEF
;
A
#
# COMPACT_ATOMS: atom_id res chain seq x y z
N MET A 1 43.15 2.71 -34.51
CA MET A 1 43.75 1.94 -33.40
C MET A 1 42.97 0.64 -33.23
N LYS A 2 43.27 -0.37 -34.06
CA LYS A 2 42.54 -1.65 -34.15
C LYS A 2 43.53 -2.81 -34.21
N VAL A 3 44.56 -2.83 -33.36
CA VAL A 3 45.48 -3.97 -33.22
C VAL A 3 46.09 -3.94 -31.81
N PHE A 4 45.31 -4.21 -30.75
CA PHE A 4 45.87 -4.46 -29.41
C PHE A 4 44.91 -5.26 -28.48
N LYS A 5 44.07 -6.13 -29.07
CA LYS A 5 43.25 -7.11 -28.34
C LYS A 5 43.36 -8.46 -29.05
N LYS A 6 44.41 -9.24 -28.78
CA LYS A 6 44.44 -10.69 -29.08
C LYS A 6 45.58 -11.52 -28.47
N PHE A 7 46.33 -11.03 -27.48
CA PHE A 7 47.49 -11.78 -26.94
C PHE A 7 47.56 -11.91 -25.42
N PHE A 8 46.43 -11.88 -24.72
CA PHE A 8 46.36 -12.24 -23.28
C PHE A 8 45.28 -13.28 -23.01
N ALA A 9 45.27 -14.33 -23.83
CA ALA A 9 44.42 -15.50 -23.68
C ALA A 9 45.29 -16.76 -23.88
N LEU A 10 46.17 -17.03 -22.91
CA LEU A 10 46.76 -18.33 -22.58
C LEU A 10 47.75 -18.07 -21.42
N PHE A 11 47.72 -18.90 -20.37
CA PHE A 11 48.51 -18.78 -19.13
C PHE A 11 47.98 -17.81 -18.05
N MET A 12 46.88 -18.20 -17.40
CA MET A 12 46.82 -18.35 -15.94
C MET A 12 45.58 -19.19 -15.60
N GLY A 13 45.70 -20.50 -15.81
CA GLY A 13 44.84 -21.48 -15.16
C GLY A 13 45.55 -21.98 -13.93
N THR A 14 45.25 -21.41 -12.76
CA THR A 14 45.33 -22.04 -11.43
C THR A 14 44.74 -21.10 -10.38
N VAL A 15 43.49 -21.38 -10.02
CA VAL A 15 42.87 -21.27 -8.69
C VAL A 15 43.21 -20.04 -7.84
N LEU A 16 42.29 -19.08 -7.83
CA LEU A 16 41.91 -18.32 -6.63
C LEU A 16 40.42 -17.97 -6.76
N ILE A 17 39.58 -18.98 -6.54
CA ILE A 17 38.15 -18.80 -6.24
C ILE A 17 38.12 -18.33 -4.78
N PHE A 18 38.03 -17.03 -4.56
CA PHE A 18 37.51 -16.53 -3.30
C PHE A 18 36.01 -16.82 -3.31
N SER A 19 35.61 -17.91 -2.66
CA SER A 19 34.22 -18.12 -2.25
C SER A 19 33.81 -16.92 -1.41
N PHE A 20 32.81 -16.17 -1.86
CA PHE A 20 31.90 -15.51 -0.92
C PHE A 20 31.27 -16.62 -0.08
N ALA A 21 31.78 -16.83 1.11
CA ALA A 21 31.22 -17.78 2.07
C ALA A 21 29.91 -17.21 2.62
N GLY A 22 28.84 -17.30 1.84
CA GLY A 22 27.53 -17.52 2.45
C GLY A 22 27.58 -18.91 3.04
N CYS A 23 27.57 -19.04 4.37
CA CYS A 23 27.36 -20.33 5.01
C CYS A 23 25.95 -20.78 4.62
N THR A 24 25.83 -21.58 3.55
CA THR A 24 24.57 -22.25 3.24
C THR A 24 24.44 -23.40 4.26
N PRO A 25 23.48 -23.38 5.19
CA PRO A 25 23.24 -24.50 6.09
C PRO A 25 22.98 -25.78 5.27
N LYS A 26 23.20 -26.97 5.84
CA LYS A 26 22.61 -28.16 5.23
C LYS A 26 21.10 -27.95 5.15
N LYS A 27 20.54 -28.18 3.95
CA LYS A 27 19.12 -27.98 3.69
C LYS A 27 18.29 -28.84 4.65
N ALA A 28 17.35 -28.21 5.35
CA ALA A 28 16.22 -28.91 5.93
C ALA A 28 15.54 -29.76 4.84
N ASP A 29 15.11 -30.96 5.20
CA ASP A 29 14.31 -31.79 4.30
C ASP A 29 12.82 -31.44 4.41
N ASN A 30 12.01 -31.98 3.49
CA ASN A 30 10.56 -31.74 3.48
C ASN A 30 9.86 -32.22 4.77
N GLY A 31 10.47 -33.16 5.52
CA GLY A 31 9.93 -33.69 6.77
C GLY A 31 9.95 -32.66 7.90
N LEU A 32 10.90 -31.73 7.92
CA LEU A 32 10.91 -30.62 8.90
C LEU A 32 9.70 -29.69 8.69
N ILE A 33 9.43 -29.31 7.45
CA ILE A 33 8.32 -28.39 7.12
C ILE A 33 6.97 -29.04 7.40
N ASP A 34 6.81 -30.31 7.05
CA ASP A 34 5.60 -31.09 7.32
C ASP A 34 5.32 -31.24 8.83
N GLY A 35 6.35 -31.17 9.68
CA GLY A 35 6.21 -31.17 11.13
C GLY A 35 5.87 -29.82 11.76
N LEU A 36 6.11 -28.71 11.05
CA LEU A 36 5.91 -27.35 11.57
C LEU A 36 4.53 -26.78 11.21
N PHE A 37 3.99 -27.12 10.03
CA PHE A 37 2.77 -26.50 9.52
C PHE A 37 1.75 -27.52 9.04
N SER A 38 0.49 -27.32 9.41
CA SER A 38 -0.63 -28.14 8.96
C SER A 38 -1.18 -27.72 7.59
N ASP A 39 -1.10 -26.44 7.24
CA ASP A 39 -1.49 -25.87 5.94
C ASP A 39 -0.29 -25.18 5.28
N LYS A 40 0.26 -25.80 4.24
CA LYS A 40 1.45 -25.30 3.52
C LYS A 40 1.11 -24.26 2.45
N SER A 41 -0.18 -24.00 2.21
CA SER A 41 -0.62 -22.98 1.25
C SER A 41 -0.57 -21.57 1.83
N LYS A 42 -0.67 -21.45 3.16
CA LYS A 42 -0.77 -20.19 3.92
C LYS A 42 0.51 -19.83 4.67
N ILE A 43 1.64 -20.31 4.17
CA ILE A 43 2.96 -20.01 4.75
C ILE A 43 3.89 -19.45 3.69
N SER A 44 4.76 -18.54 4.11
CA SER A 44 5.93 -18.12 3.36
C SER A 44 7.16 -18.58 4.11
N TYR A 45 8.05 -19.34 3.47
CA TYR A 45 9.23 -19.85 4.17
C TYR A 45 10.44 -19.95 3.25
N SER A 46 11.62 -19.79 3.85
CA SER A 46 12.92 -19.86 3.20
C SER A 46 13.89 -20.70 4.01
N LEU A 47 14.79 -21.39 3.31
CA LEU A 47 15.86 -22.20 3.90
C LEU A 47 17.21 -21.46 3.94
N SER A 48 17.19 -20.16 3.67
CA SER A 48 18.35 -19.28 3.73
C SER A 48 18.01 -17.97 4.43
N TYR A 49 19.04 -17.24 4.83
CA TYR A 49 18.93 -15.93 5.46
C TYR A 49 20.00 -14.99 4.94
N THR A 50 19.76 -13.69 5.10
CA THR A 50 20.74 -12.65 4.83
C THR A 50 21.01 -11.89 6.12
N GLU A 51 22.23 -12.02 6.64
CA GLU A 51 22.63 -11.35 7.87
C GLU A 51 23.01 -9.88 7.61
N LEU A 52 22.42 -8.97 8.40
CA LEU A 52 22.77 -7.55 8.42
C LEU A 52 23.98 -7.32 9.32
N LYS A 53 24.90 -6.48 8.86
CA LYS A 53 26.20 -6.25 9.50
C LYS A 53 26.16 -4.96 10.35
N PRO A 54 26.57 -5.01 11.63
CA PRO A 54 26.54 -3.83 12.50
C PRO A 54 27.72 -2.88 12.29
N ASP A 55 28.77 -3.31 11.60
CA ASP A 55 30.06 -2.61 11.47
C ASP A 55 30.23 -1.88 10.13
N LYS A 56 29.21 -1.91 9.27
CA LYS A 56 29.24 -1.24 7.95
C LYS A 56 27.84 -0.96 7.44
N LYS A 57 27.74 0.01 6.52
CA LYS A 57 26.52 0.26 5.74
C LYS A 57 26.10 -0.99 4.95
N ASN A 58 24.88 -1.46 5.22
CA ASN A 58 24.26 -2.59 4.53
C ASN A 58 23.76 -2.19 3.14
N LYS A 59 23.61 -3.19 2.27
CA LYS A 59 23.05 -2.98 0.93
C LYS A 59 21.53 -3.02 0.99
N VAL A 60 20.87 -2.31 0.08
CA VAL A 60 19.41 -2.34 -0.07
C VAL A 60 18.86 -3.76 -0.23
N ASP A 61 19.53 -4.61 -1.01
CA ASP A 61 19.07 -5.99 -1.23
C ASP A 61 19.14 -6.86 0.04
N SER A 62 19.96 -6.51 1.03
CA SER A 62 20.16 -7.33 2.23
C SER A 62 18.93 -7.32 3.14
N TRP A 63 18.40 -6.14 3.45
CA TRP A 63 17.22 -6.01 4.32
C TRP A 63 15.94 -6.47 3.61
N ARG A 64 15.86 -6.29 2.28
CA ARG A 64 14.69 -6.65 1.47
C ARG A 64 14.39 -8.16 1.45
N GLN A 65 15.36 -9.00 1.83
CA GLN A 65 15.11 -10.44 2.01
C GLN A 65 14.40 -10.77 3.32
N GLY A 66 14.25 -9.83 4.26
CA GLY A 66 13.67 -10.07 5.58
C GLY A 66 12.21 -10.52 5.55
N MET A 67 11.81 -11.26 6.59
CA MET A 67 10.41 -11.59 6.85
C MET A 67 9.72 -10.40 7.52
N VAL A 68 8.42 -10.21 7.27
CA VAL A 68 7.72 -8.97 7.64
C VAL A 68 6.46 -9.24 8.46
N SER A 69 6.12 -8.32 9.36
CA SER A 69 4.89 -8.32 10.17
C SER A 69 4.41 -6.90 10.44
N GLY A 70 3.10 -6.73 10.67
CA GLY A 70 2.51 -5.45 11.02
C GLY A 70 1.03 -5.51 11.40
N ASP A 71 0.52 -4.45 12.02
CA ASP A 71 -0.88 -4.30 12.47
C ASP A 71 -1.62 -3.10 11.85
N GLY A 72 -0.98 -2.42 10.91
CA GLY A 72 -1.43 -1.18 10.26
C GLY A 72 -0.76 0.07 10.82
N MET A 73 -0.27 0.02 12.06
CA MET A 73 0.43 1.14 12.71
C MET A 73 1.90 0.82 12.94
N GLN A 74 2.19 -0.34 13.54
CA GLN A 74 3.52 -0.82 13.92
C GLN A 74 3.86 -2.11 13.17
N GLY A 75 5.16 -2.41 13.09
CA GLY A 75 5.62 -3.62 12.41
C GLY A 75 7.11 -3.85 12.58
N PHE A 76 7.62 -4.88 11.90
CA PHE A 76 9.05 -5.13 11.83
C PHE A 76 9.45 -5.86 10.55
N VAL A 77 10.75 -5.75 10.23
CA VAL A 77 11.45 -6.61 9.27
C VAL A 77 12.50 -7.43 10.03
N GLU A 78 12.40 -8.76 9.98
CA GLU A 78 13.31 -9.70 10.65
C GLU A 78 14.27 -10.36 9.65
N SER A 79 15.58 -10.35 9.96
CA SER A 79 16.59 -10.98 9.10
C SER A 79 16.51 -12.51 9.11
N GLY A 80 16.13 -13.07 10.27
CA GLY A 80 16.13 -14.48 10.57
C GLY A 80 17.52 -15.07 10.83
N SER A 81 18.57 -14.26 11.02
CA SER A 81 19.92 -14.79 11.23
C SER A 81 20.00 -15.61 12.54
N PRO A 82 20.49 -16.86 12.53
CA PRO A 82 20.53 -17.72 13.72
C PRO A 82 21.14 -17.08 14.96
N TYR A 83 22.26 -16.35 14.79
CA TYR A 83 23.06 -15.82 15.90
C TYR A 83 23.25 -14.30 15.87
N GLU A 84 22.80 -13.63 14.81
CA GLU A 84 22.99 -12.19 14.61
C GLU A 84 21.69 -11.58 14.07
N ASP A 85 20.57 -11.98 14.67
CA ASP A 85 19.26 -11.58 14.16
C ASP A 85 19.02 -10.10 14.39
N THR A 86 18.23 -9.51 13.50
CA THR A 86 17.89 -8.10 13.55
C THR A 86 16.41 -7.88 13.29
N PHE A 87 15.80 -7.03 14.10
CA PHE A 87 14.45 -6.50 13.93
C PHE A 87 14.55 -5.02 13.58
N ILE A 88 14.12 -4.63 12.39
CA ILE A 88 13.98 -3.23 11.99
C ILE A 88 12.54 -2.81 12.25
N PHE A 89 12.31 -2.01 13.28
CA PHE A 89 10.96 -1.62 13.67
C PHE A 89 10.37 -0.56 12.74
N GLN A 90 9.06 -0.67 12.53
CA GLN A 90 8.26 0.21 11.68
C GLN A 90 7.21 0.91 12.53
N ASN A 91 6.91 2.16 12.23
CA ASN A 91 5.72 2.85 12.68
C ASN A 91 5.24 3.77 11.54
N MET A 92 3.95 3.88 11.27
CA MET A 92 3.43 4.66 10.12
C MET A 92 3.73 6.16 10.17
N HIS A 93 3.98 6.71 11.36
CA HIS A 93 4.37 8.11 11.58
C HIS A 93 5.86 8.40 11.32
N PHE A 94 6.69 7.38 11.03
CA PHE A 94 8.12 7.56 10.78
C PHE A 94 8.40 8.18 9.42
N ILE A 95 8.17 9.48 9.31
CA ILE A 95 8.42 10.30 8.13
C ILE A 95 9.53 11.32 8.43
N MET A 96 10.54 11.37 7.56
CA MET A 96 11.73 12.18 7.73
C MET A 96 11.43 13.60 7.27
N PRO A 97 11.47 14.61 8.15
CA PRO A 97 11.25 15.98 7.73
C PRO A 97 12.36 16.45 6.80
N ASN A 98 12.02 17.42 5.98
CA ASN A 98 12.91 18.11 5.06
C ASN A 98 12.65 19.62 5.12
N LYS A 99 13.47 20.40 4.41
CA LYS A 99 13.37 21.87 4.36
C LYS A 99 12.27 22.42 3.45
N ASN A 100 11.56 21.55 2.73
CA ASN A 100 10.62 21.93 1.69
C ASN A 100 9.37 22.58 2.28
N GLN A 101 8.58 23.21 1.42
CA GLN A 101 7.31 23.84 1.80
C GLN A 101 6.30 22.81 2.35
N ARG A 102 5.49 23.22 3.33
CA ARG A 102 4.45 22.38 3.98
C ARG A 102 3.03 22.95 3.82
N THR A 103 2.85 23.87 2.89
CA THR A 103 1.57 24.46 2.48
C THR A 103 1.48 24.51 0.96
N CYS A 104 0.28 24.50 0.39
CA CYS A 104 0.13 24.63 -1.06
C CYS A 104 0.50 26.07 -1.50
N PRO A 105 1.40 26.28 -2.47
CA PRO A 105 1.68 27.61 -3.00
C PRO A 105 0.45 28.15 -3.75
N ASP A 106 0.14 29.43 -3.54
CA ASP A 106 -0.93 30.11 -4.27
C ASP A 106 -0.47 30.37 -5.72
N THR A 107 -1.07 29.62 -6.64
CA THR A 107 -0.83 29.67 -8.09
C THR A 107 -2.13 29.98 -8.86
N SER A 108 -3.20 30.34 -8.14
CA SER A 108 -4.54 30.58 -8.71
C SER A 108 -4.56 31.70 -9.75
N ASN A 109 -3.67 32.68 -9.64
CA ASN A 109 -3.51 33.76 -10.61
C ASN A 109 -2.87 33.33 -11.96
N GLU A 110 -2.27 32.14 -12.03
CA GLU A 110 -1.67 31.59 -13.26
C GLU A 110 -2.68 30.85 -14.13
N LEU A 111 -3.80 30.38 -13.56
CA LEU A 111 -4.74 29.46 -14.20
C LEU A 111 -5.22 29.94 -15.58
N GLU A 112 -5.63 31.20 -15.68
CA GLU A 112 -6.09 31.79 -16.94
C GLU A 112 -4.96 31.83 -17.98
N THR A 113 -3.73 32.16 -17.58
CA THR A 113 -2.59 32.19 -18.49
C THR A 113 -2.31 30.79 -19.04
N VAL A 114 -2.37 29.76 -18.18
CA VAL A 114 -2.18 28.36 -18.57
C VAL A 114 -3.27 27.90 -19.52
N LYS A 115 -4.54 28.22 -19.25
CA LYS A 115 -5.65 27.95 -20.16
C LYS A 115 -5.41 28.56 -21.55
N GLN A 116 -5.00 29.83 -21.61
CA GLN A 116 -4.73 30.51 -22.88
C GLN A 116 -3.52 29.92 -23.64
N SER A 117 -2.47 29.49 -22.93
CA SER A 117 -1.33 28.79 -23.55
C SER A 117 -1.77 27.48 -24.22
N ILE A 118 -2.58 26.67 -23.54
CA ILE A 118 -3.08 25.40 -24.10
C ILE A 118 -3.99 25.64 -25.31
N VAL A 119 -4.91 26.60 -25.25
CA VAL A 119 -5.76 26.99 -26.40
C VAL A 119 -4.92 27.43 -27.60
N SER A 120 -3.79 28.11 -27.35
CA SER A 120 -2.89 28.59 -28.39
C SER A 120 -1.91 27.51 -28.91
N GLY A 121 -1.92 26.31 -28.32
CA GLY A 121 -0.95 25.26 -28.65
C GLY A 121 0.48 25.59 -28.18
N GLU A 122 0.62 26.47 -27.20
CA GLU A 122 1.89 26.86 -26.59
C GLU A 122 2.21 25.98 -25.36
N ASP A 123 3.49 25.81 -25.06
CA ASP A 123 3.93 25.14 -23.84
C ASP A 123 3.53 25.95 -22.59
N ILE A 124 3.23 25.26 -21.50
CA ILE A 124 2.93 25.92 -20.23
C ILE A 124 4.23 26.44 -19.62
N LYS A 125 4.20 27.65 -19.04
CA LYS A 125 5.33 28.16 -18.28
C LYS A 125 5.11 27.85 -16.82
N ASP A 126 5.94 26.96 -16.28
CA ASP A 126 5.99 26.67 -14.86
C ASP A 126 7.36 26.96 -14.29
N ASN A 127 7.43 27.90 -13.35
CA ASN A 127 8.67 28.28 -12.67
C ASN A 127 8.67 27.83 -11.20
N ALA A 128 7.71 27.03 -10.77
CA ALA A 128 7.64 26.55 -9.40
C ALA A 128 8.78 25.57 -9.08
N SER A 129 9.22 25.54 -7.81
CA SER A 129 10.19 24.54 -7.35
C SER A 129 9.54 23.18 -7.17
N TYR A 130 10.30 22.12 -7.44
CA TYR A 130 9.90 20.77 -7.05
C TYR A 130 10.17 20.58 -5.56
N ASP A 131 9.11 20.58 -4.76
CA ASP A 131 9.16 20.37 -3.31
C ASP A 131 8.48 19.04 -2.97
N ASP A 132 9.28 18.03 -2.61
CA ASP A 132 8.78 16.68 -2.26
C ASP A 132 8.27 16.63 -0.80
N VAL A 133 7.33 15.72 -0.56
CA VAL A 133 6.78 15.44 0.77
C VAL A 133 7.79 14.71 1.66
N TYR A 134 7.45 14.45 2.92
CA TYR A 134 8.35 13.71 3.81
C TYR A 134 8.49 12.25 3.40
N SER A 135 9.69 11.70 3.56
CA SER A 135 10.01 10.33 3.16
C SER A 135 9.88 9.36 4.32
N TYR A 136 9.29 8.18 4.09
CA TYR A 136 9.19 7.14 5.10
C TYR A 136 10.58 6.58 5.49
N HIS A 137 10.81 6.31 6.77
CA HIS A 137 12.10 5.80 7.27
C HIS A 137 11.94 4.68 8.31
N PRO A 138 12.97 3.81 8.47
CA PRO A 138 12.95 2.78 9.50
C PRO A 138 13.09 3.38 10.91
N GLY A 139 12.58 2.67 11.91
CA GLY A 139 12.85 2.92 13.32
C GLY A 139 14.16 2.31 13.79
N GLY A 140 14.25 1.98 15.08
CA GLY A 140 15.44 1.30 15.63
C GLY A 140 15.63 -0.11 15.04
N GLN A 141 16.88 -0.49 14.78
CA GLN A 141 17.27 -1.87 14.42
C GLN A 141 17.80 -2.58 15.66
N LEU A 142 16.97 -3.41 16.32
CA LEU A 142 17.39 -4.23 17.45
C LEU A 142 18.14 -5.45 16.95
N ARG A 143 19.29 -5.73 17.54
CA ARG A 143 20.12 -6.91 17.30
C ARG A 143 20.06 -7.88 18.47
N ILE A 144 19.98 -9.16 18.14
CA ILE A 144 20.13 -10.29 19.07
C ILE A 144 21.39 -11.05 18.66
N SER A 145 22.49 -10.83 19.39
CA SER A 145 23.78 -11.50 19.17
C SER A 145 23.95 -12.69 20.13
N MET A 146 24.30 -13.85 19.60
CA MET A 146 24.54 -15.09 20.35
C MET A 146 25.84 -15.74 19.86
N ASP A 147 26.46 -16.60 20.69
CA ASP A 147 27.71 -17.28 20.31
C ASP A 147 27.48 -18.26 19.14
N GLY A 148 28.02 -17.90 17.98
CA GLY A 148 27.81 -18.64 16.74
C GLY A 148 28.38 -20.06 16.72
N LYS A 149 27.57 -21.00 16.24
CA LYS A 149 27.97 -22.39 15.94
C LYS A 149 27.60 -22.79 14.51
N LYS A 150 28.03 -23.98 14.10
CA LYS A 150 27.60 -24.54 12.81
C LYS A 150 26.10 -24.84 12.86
N VAL A 151 25.38 -24.36 11.85
CA VAL A 151 23.92 -24.49 11.71
C VAL A 151 23.56 -25.58 10.70
N ASP A 152 22.61 -26.42 11.08
CA ASP A 152 21.90 -27.40 10.24
C ASP A 152 20.37 -27.19 10.42
N ASP A 153 19.54 -27.78 9.55
CA ASP A 153 18.06 -27.73 9.62
C ASP A 153 17.42 -26.35 9.79
N TYR A 154 18.02 -25.35 9.15
CA TYR A 154 17.56 -23.96 9.21
C TYR A 154 16.27 -23.73 8.40
N VAL A 155 15.32 -23.03 9.01
CA VAL A 155 14.14 -22.48 8.34
C VAL A 155 13.75 -21.14 9.00
N ARG A 156 13.33 -20.18 8.17
CA ARG A 156 12.58 -19.01 8.61
C ARG A 156 11.28 -18.89 7.85
N TYR A 157 10.26 -18.32 8.47
CA TYR A 157 8.92 -18.31 7.91
C TYR A 157 8.06 -17.15 8.41
N THR A 158 6.98 -16.90 7.68
CA THR A 158 5.79 -16.20 8.14
C THR A 158 4.60 -17.15 7.99
N ASP A 159 3.95 -17.46 9.10
CA ASP A 159 2.68 -18.17 9.11
C ASP A 159 1.54 -17.15 8.94
N TYR A 160 0.94 -17.11 7.75
CA TYR A 160 -0.10 -16.16 7.46
C TYR A 160 -1.41 -16.48 8.20
N GLN A 161 -1.60 -17.68 8.75
CA GLN A 161 -2.80 -17.96 9.55
C GLN A 161 -2.74 -17.32 10.94
N THR A 162 -1.52 -17.11 11.46
CA THR A 162 -1.30 -16.59 12.80
C THR A 162 -0.60 -15.23 12.85
N GLY A 163 -0.05 -14.77 11.73
CA GLY A 163 0.77 -13.56 11.67
C GLY A 163 2.15 -13.71 12.31
N GLN A 164 2.53 -14.92 12.73
CA GLN A 164 3.82 -15.15 13.36
C GLN A 164 4.95 -15.25 12.33
N VAL A 165 6.02 -14.53 12.59
CA VAL A 165 7.33 -14.70 11.95
C VAL A 165 8.18 -15.58 12.85
N GLY A 166 8.80 -16.62 12.29
CA GLY A 166 9.59 -17.56 13.08
C GLY A 166 10.92 -17.96 12.45
N VAL A 167 11.85 -18.36 13.31
CA VAL A 167 13.17 -18.87 12.96
C VAL A 167 13.42 -20.14 13.74
N ARG A 168 13.82 -21.21 13.06
CA ARG A 168 14.17 -22.50 13.67
C ARG A 168 15.45 -23.02 13.06
N TYR A 169 16.36 -23.54 13.89
CA TYR A 169 17.60 -24.12 13.43
C TYR A 169 18.21 -25.07 14.46
N THR A 170 19.08 -25.97 14.02
CA THR A 170 19.77 -26.93 14.89
C THR A 170 21.27 -26.65 14.90
N ASP A 171 21.89 -26.72 16.07
CA ASP A 171 23.34 -26.65 16.25
C ASP A 171 23.83 -27.78 17.18
N SER A 172 25.09 -27.71 17.64
CA SER A 172 25.63 -28.73 18.57
C SER A 172 25.04 -28.68 19.98
N ASN A 173 24.18 -27.71 20.29
CA ASN A 173 23.43 -27.61 21.53
C ASN A 173 21.97 -28.05 21.40
N GLY A 174 21.51 -28.51 20.23
CA GLY A 174 20.11 -28.88 20.00
C GLY A 174 19.41 -27.93 19.03
N THR A 175 18.08 -28.01 19.01
CA THR A 175 17.24 -27.16 18.17
C THR A 175 16.78 -25.93 18.93
N TRP A 176 16.93 -24.78 18.28
CA TRP A 176 16.54 -23.45 18.75
C TRP A 176 15.31 -22.97 17.99
N SER A 177 14.49 -22.17 18.64
CA SER A 177 13.32 -21.54 18.02
C SER A 177 13.12 -20.13 18.56
N ARG A 178 12.70 -19.25 17.66
CA ARG A 178 12.27 -17.88 17.94
C ARG A 178 11.00 -17.60 17.17
N VAL A 179 10.05 -16.94 17.80
CA VAL A 179 8.78 -16.55 17.18
C VAL A 179 8.39 -15.15 17.60
N SER A 180 7.85 -14.38 16.65
CA SER A 180 7.50 -12.97 16.81
C SER A 180 6.20 -12.65 16.07
N PHE A 181 5.38 -11.74 16.59
CA PHE A 181 4.24 -11.18 15.85
C PHE A 181 3.99 -9.73 16.25
N THR A 182 3.29 -8.98 15.40
CA THR A 182 2.75 -7.67 15.76
C THR A 182 1.31 -7.83 16.24
N SER A 183 1.03 -7.51 17.51
CA SER A 183 -0.30 -7.70 18.12
C SER A 183 -1.31 -6.68 17.59
N PHE A 184 -2.37 -7.16 16.91
CA PHE A 184 -3.52 -6.32 16.55
C PHE A 184 -4.33 -5.88 17.78
N ALA A 185 -4.18 -6.57 18.92
CA ALA A 185 -4.91 -6.29 20.14
C ALA A 185 -4.22 -5.25 21.03
N ASP A 186 -2.89 -5.16 20.93
CA ASP A 186 -2.08 -4.40 21.87
C ASP A 186 -1.18 -3.37 21.19
N SER A 187 -1.08 -3.39 19.85
CA SER A 187 -0.13 -2.59 19.06
C SER A 187 1.28 -2.64 19.66
N ALA A 188 1.85 -3.85 19.66
CA ALA A 188 3.21 -4.10 20.12
C ALA A 188 3.80 -5.29 19.35
N VAL A 189 5.11 -5.27 19.13
CA VAL A 189 5.86 -6.43 18.65
C VAL A 189 6.21 -7.30 19.84
N ILE A 190 5.78 -8.56 19.82
CA ILE A 190 6.03 -9.52 20.89
C ILE A 190 6.89 -10.65 20.34
N THR A 191 8.06 -10.86 20.93
CA THR A 191 9.03 -11.88 20.53
C THR A 191 9.31 -12.84 21.68
N LYS A 192 9.37 -14.14 21.39
CA LYS A 192 9.75 -15.22 22.30
C LYS A 192 11.01 -15.92 21.80
N LEU A 193 11.96 -16.13 22.70
CA LEU A 193 13.14 -16.98 22.50
C LEU A 193 13.14 -18.07 23.57
N GLU A 194 13.41 -19.30 23.17
CA GLU A 194 13.43 -20.47 24.05
C GLU A 194 14.84 -21.08 24.14
N SER A 195 15.17 -21.67 25.29
CA SER A 195 16.32 -22.56 25.41
C SER A 195 16.24 -23.70 24.40
N SER A 196 17.38 -24.28 24.05
CA SER A 196 17.38 -25.38 23.09
C SER A 196 16.59 -26.59 23.61
N ASP A 197 16.12 -27.45 22.71
CA ASP A 197 15.45 -28.71 23.08
C ASP A 197 16.34 -29.69 23.89
N MET A 198 17.66 -29.48 23.93
CA MET A 198 18.60 -30.19 24.81
C MET A 198 18.89 -29.46 26.14
N GLY A 199 18.15 -28.39 26.44
CA GLY A 199 18.22 -27.60 27.67
C GLY A 199 19.38 -26.61 27.74
N LYS A 200 20.01 -26.27 26.60
CA LYS A 200 21.04 -25.22 26.59
C LYS A 200 20.37 -23.85 26.76
N LYS A 201 20.73 -23.19 27.85
CA LYS A 201 20.23 -21.85 28.21
C LYS A 201 20.67 -20.76 27.23
N ILE A 202 19.83 -19.74 27.12
CA ILE A 202 20.03 -18.57 26.26
C ILE A 202 21.14 -17.70 26.84
N ASN A 203 22.14 -17.42 26.01
CA ASN A 203 23.20 -16.46 26.27
C ASN A 203 23.22 -15.50 25.08
N ALA A 204 22.84 -14.25 25.31
CA ALA A 204 22.63 -13.28 24.24
C ALA A 204 23.05 -11.87 24.65
N THR A 205 23.40 -11.04 23.67
CA THR A 205 23.56 -9.59 23.83
C THR A 205 22.54 -8.88 22.95
N LEU A 206 21.72 -8.05 23.58
CA LEU A 206 20.74 -7.19 22.93
C LEU A 206 21.32 -5.77 22.78
N SER A 207 21.18 -5.18 21.60
CA SER A 207 21.61 -3.81 21.34
C SER A 207 20.86 -3.20 20.15
N TYR A 208 20.70 -1.88 20.12
CA TYR A 208 20.33 -1.20 18.88
C TYR A 208 21.58 -0.96 18.03
N ASP A 209 21.51 -1.29 16.74
CA ASP A 209 22.58 -0.99 15.79
C ASP A 209 22.68 0.52 15.52
N ASP A 210 23.82 0.96 15.00
CA ASP A 210 24.00 2.34 14.54
C ASP A 210 23.13 2.59 13.30
N LEU A 211 22.50 3.77 13.22
CA LEU A 211 21.66 4.14 12.08
C LEU A 211 22.47 4.16 10.77
N SER A 212 23.75 4.54 10.83
CA SER A 212 24.66 4.48 9.66
C SER A 212 24.96 3.09 9.12
N SER A 213 24.62 2.02 9.86
CA SER A 213 24.68 0.65 9.34
C SER A 213 23.51 0.32 8.41
N MET A 214 22.39 1.04 8.48
CA MET A 214 21.21 0.81 7.64
C MET A 214 21.48 1.20 6.18
N ALA A 215 20.72 0.59 5.27
CA ALA A 215 20.89 0.87 3.85
C ALA A 215 20.54 2.33 3.51
N ASN A 216 21.23 2.88 2.50
CA ASN A 216 21.05 4.25 1.99
C ASN A 216 21.22 5.40 3.01
N PHE A 217 21.77 5.15 4.20
CA PHE A 217 22.22 6.21 5.09
C PHE A 217 23.41 6.98 4.48
N GLY A 218 23.42 8.30 4.63
CA GLY A 218 24.58 9.18 4.41
C GLY A 218 24.41 10.24 3.33
N ASP A 219 23.26 10.30 2.66
CA ASP A 219 23.06 11.10 1.45
C ASP A 219 21.80 12.00 1.52
N GLY A 220 21.01 11.94 2.60
CA GLY A 220 19.78 12.72 2.78
C GLY A 220 19.71 13.46 4.12
N ASN A 221 18.49 13.82 4.55
CA ASN A 221 18.27 14.58 5.79
C ASN A 221 18.57 13.74 7.05
N GLU A 222 18.62 12.40 6.93
CA GLU A 222 18.88 11.49 8.05
C GLU A 222 20.25 11.68 8.68
N VAL A 223 21.21 12.30 7.97
CA VAL A 223 22.56 12.58 8.51
C VAL A 223 22.55 13.63 9.61
N ASP A 224 21.49 14.44 9.66
CA ASP A 224 21.26 15.46 10.69
C ASP A 224 20.36 14.92 11.81
N LEU A 225 20.17 13.60 11.92
CA LEU A 225 19.54 13.01 13.11
C LEU A 225 20.50 13.08 14.30
N LYS A 226 20.00 13.52 15.46
CA LYS A 226 20.66 13.28 16.74
C LYS A 226 19.95 12.13 17.44
N TYR A 227 20.68 11.12 17.89
CA TYR A 227 20.08 9.97 18.57
C TYR A 227 20.91 9.46 19.74
N LYS A 228 20.22 8.75 20.65
CA LYS A 228 20.80 8.07 21.80
C LYS A 228 20.33 6.63 21.85
N LYS A 229 21.22 5.78 22.36
CA LYS A 229 20.92 4.41 22.75
C LYS A 229 20.92 4.35 24.27
N ILE A 230 19.79 3.94 24.85
CA ILE A 230 19.56 3.98 26.29
C ILE A 230 19.30 2.57 26.78
N ALA A 231 20.16 2.09 27.68
CA ALA A 231 19.90 0.88 28.47
C ALA A 231 19.54 1.27 29.90
N SER A 232 18.43 0.72 30.41
CA SER A 232 18.03 0.89 31.81
C SER A 232 19.08 0.31 32.77
N ASP A 233 19.30 0.92 33.92
CA ASP A 233 20.32 0.47 34.89
C ASP A 233 20.01 -0.88 35.52
N ASN A 234 18.73 -1.24 35.66
CA ASN A 234 18.28 -2.56 36.10
C ASN A 234 18.24 -3.61 34.96
N ALA A 235 18.76 -3.26 33.77
CA ALA A 235 18.86 -4.14 32.62
C ALA A 235 17.53 -4.75 32.13
N ASP A 236 16.40 -4.05 32.31
CA ASP A 236 15.08 -4.50 31.87
C ASP A 236 14.62 -3.90 30.55
N SER A 237 15.32 -2.91 30.01
CA SER A 237 14.93 -2.27 28.76
C SER A 237 16.07 -1.62 27.99
N LEU A 238 15.83 -1.51 26.68
CA LEU A 238 16.65 -0.80 25.69
C LEU A 238 15.78 0.17 24.90
N ALA A 239 16.32 1.31 24.53
CA ALA A 239 15.66 2.25 23.63
C ALA A 239 16.64 2.88 22.65
N LEU A 240 16.15 3.16 21.44
CA LEU A 240 16.72 4.13 20.53
C LEU A 240 15.76 5.32 20.49
N VAL A 241 16.25 6.51 20.85
CA VAL A 241 15.50 7.76 20.78
C VAL A 241 16.25 8.73 19.88
N ALA A 242 15.56 9.38 18.95
CA ALA A 242 16.14 10.26 17.96
C ALA A 242 15.31 11.52 17.82
N HIS A 243 16.00 12.67 17.77
CA HIS A 243 15.41 13.95 17.39
C HIS A 243 15.58 14.15 15.88
N TYR A 244 14.51 14.60 15.22
CA TYR A 244 14.56 14.93 13.80
C TYR A 244 15.41 16.17 13.51
N PRO A 245 15.91 16.35 12.29
CA PRO A 245 16.52 17.61 11.91
C PRO A 245 15.53 18.78 12.08
N SER A 246 16.01 19.90 12.65
CA SER A 246 15.19 21.09 12.85
C SER A 246 15.15 21.97 11.60
N TYR A 247 14.08 21.87 10.81
CA TYR A 247 13.83 22.76 9.67
C TYR A 247 12.73 23.78 9.98
N GLU A 248 12.94 25.04 9.59
CA GLU A 248 12.04 26.16 9.91
C GLU A 248 10.58 25.93 9.49
N ASN A 249 10.37 25.34 8.31
CA ASN A 249 9.05 25.08 7.73
C ASN A 249 8.40 23.78 8.23
N SER A 250 9.10 22.99 9.05
CA SER A 250 8.64 21.67 9.47
C SER A 250 7.81 21.75 10.76
N GLU A 251 6.64 21.12 10.74
CA GLU A 251 5.85 20.85 11.94
C GLU A 251 6.54 19.87 12.92
N LEU A 252 7.60 19.18 12.46
CA LEU A 252 8.41 18.24 13.23
C LEU A 252 9.75 18.83 13.68
N LYS A 253 9.94 20.15 13.58
CA LYS A 253 11.23 20.81 13.92
C LYS A 253 11.70 20.57 15.36
N ASN A 254 10.76 20.34 16.28
CA ASN A 254 11.00 20.01 17.69
C ASN A 254 10.62 18.55 18.00
N GLY A 255 10.37 17.75 16.96
CA GLY A 255 9.90 16.38 17.09
C GLY A 255 11.01 15.35 16.97
N GLY A 256 10.64 14.10 17.20
CA GLY A 256 11.52 12.95 17.08
C GLY A 256 10.75 11.64 17.15
N TYR A 257 11.48 10.54 17.23
CA TYR A 257 10.90 9.21 17.34
C TYR A 257 11.67 8.33 18.30
N ALA A 258 11.04 7.24 18.73
CA ALA A 258 11.71 6.22 19.53
C ALA A 258 11.20 4.81 19.23
N SER A 259 12.09 3.85 19.42
CA SER A 259 11.79 2.43 19.56
C SER A 259 12.23 1.97 20.94
N TYR A 260 11.32 1.39 21.72
CA TYR A 260 11.54 0.94 23.09
C TYR A 260 11.27 -0.55 23.21
N THR A 261 12.22 -1.31 23.75
CA THR A 261 12.10 -2.75 23.98
C THR A 261 12.19 -3.05 25.48
N TYR A 262 11.14 -3.65 26.02
CA TYR A 262 11.10 -4.21 27.37
C TYR A 262 11.50 -5.69 27.36
N ILE A 263 12.31 -6.11 28.33
CA ILE A 263 13.01 -7.40 28.35
C ILE A 263 12.60 -8.19 29.59
N ILE A 264 11.98 -9.34 29.37
CA ILE A 264 11.55 -10.29 30.41
C ILE A 264 12.38 -11.57 30.24
N THR A 265 12.85 -12.13 31.36
CA THR A 265 13.63 -13.37 31.38
C THR A 265 13.02 -14.34 32.37
N VAL A 266 12.82 -15.58 31.97
CA VAL A 266 12.54 -16.70 32.88
C VAL A 266 13.89 -17.34 33.20
N GLY A 267 14.30 -17.30 34.46
CA GLY A 267 15.66 -17.69 34.86
C GLY A 267 16.76 -16.76 34.33
N GLY A 268 18.02 -17.11 34.61
CA GLY A 268 19.19 -16.35 34.17
C GLY A 268 19.37 -14.98 34.83
N GLU A 269 20.36 -14.23 34.34
CA GLU A 269 20.69 -12.87 34.79
C GLU A 269 20.75 -11.90 33.61
N LYS A 270 20.39 -10.63 33.86
CA LYS A 270 20.50 -9.51 32.92
C LYS A 270 21.52 -8.51 33.44
N GLN A 271 22.39 -8.04 32.56
CA GLN A 271 23.41 -7.04 32.89
C GLN A 271 23.51 -5.98 31.79
N LYS A 272 23.48 -4.70 32.19
CA LYS A 272 23.85 -3.59 31.31
C LYS A 272 25.34 -3.67 30.98
N VAL A 273 25.67 -3.62 29.70
CA VAL A 273 27.04 -3.67 29.19
C VAL A 273 27.29 -2.50 28.26
N THR A 274 28.52 -2.01 28.22
CA THR A 274 28.96 -1.04 27.20
C THR A 274 29.72 -1.80 26.11
N LEU A 275 29.27 -1.63 24.88
CA LEU A 275 29.81 -2.27 23.68
C LEU A 275 30.87 -1.39 23.03
N ASP A 276 31.76 -2.00 22.26
CA ASP A 276 32.70 -1.25 21.45
C ASP A 276 31.96 -0.44 20.38
N LYS A 277 32.42 0.79 20.12
CA LYS A 277 31.92 1.59 18.98
C LYS A 277 32.55 1.04 17.71
N ASN A 278 31.74 0.51 16.79
CA ASN A 278 32.23 -0.18 15.59
C ASN A 278 32.40 0.72 14.36
N ILE A 279 32.05 2.02 14.42
CA ILE A 279 31.97 2.88 13.21
C ILE A 279 32.29 4.37 13.48
N LYS A 280 32.30 5.16 12.37
CA LYS A 280 32.67 6.58 12.27
C LYS A 280 31.59 7.57 12.76
N GLU A 281 30.38 7.10 13.06
CA GLU A 281 29.24 7.96 13.43
C GLU A 281 29.27 8.28 14.93
N GLU A 282 29.02 9.55 15.28
CA GLU A 282 28.92 9.99 16.67
C GLU A 282 27.43 10.09 17.07
N PHE A 283 26.95 9.15 17.88
CA PHE A 283 25.68 9.26 18.59
C PHE A 283 25.88 9.84 20.00
N CYS A 284 24.84 10.46 20.54
CA CYS A 284 24.91 11.35 21.72
C CYS A 284 24.94 10.61 23.07
N SER A 285 25.39 9.35 23.10
CA SER A 285 25.42 8.48 24.30
C SER A 285 26.57 7.46 24.27
N SER A 286 26.67 6.62 25.31
CA SER A 286 27.45 5.39 25.29
C SER A 286 26.78 4.32 24.42
N ASN A 287 27.56 3.35 23.92
CA ASN A 287 27.04 2.24 23.14
C ASN A 287 26.54 1.14 24.08
N ASP A 288 25.41 1.35 24.74
CA ASP A 288 24.95 0.41 25.75
C ASP A 288 24.09 -0.71 25.14
N GLY A 289 24.23 -1.90 25.71
CA GLY A 289 23.44 -3.09 25.41
C GLY A 289 23.07 -3.85 26.69
N ILE A 290 22.25 -4.88 26.55
CA ILE A 290 21.89 -5.79 27.65
C ILE A 290 22.42 -7.19 27.35
N LYS A 291 23.27 -7.70 28.23
CA LYS A 291 23.72 -9.09 28.21
C LYS A 291 22.80 -9.95 29.06
N ILE A 292 22.30 -11.02 28.46
CA ILE A 292 21.49 -12.07 29.10
C ILE A 292 22.36 -13.32 29.23
N THR A 293 22.42 -13.88 30.44
CA THR A 293 23.22 -15.08 30.75
C THR A 293 22.34 -16.16 31.36
N ASP A 294 22.42 -17.36 30.81
CA ASP A 294 21.76 -18.57 31.29
C ASP A 294 20.24 -18.49 31.55
N ALA A 295 19.49 -17.79 30.68
CA ALA A 295 18.04 -17.74 30.73
C ALA A 295 17.38 -18.99 30.11
N ASP A 296 16.24 -19.41 30.64
CA ASP A 296 15.37 -20.44 30.07
C ASP A 296 14.59 -19.90 28.87
N GLU A 297 14.01 -18.71 29.06
CA GLU A 297 13.19 -18.03 28.06
C GLU A 297 13.47 -16.53 28.11
N VAL A 298 13.38 -15.87 26.96
CA VAL A 298 13.44 -14.42 26.84
C VAL A 298 12.23 -13.94 26.07
N TYR A 299 11.51 -12.98 26.64
CA TYR A 299 10.42 -12.28 25.97
C TYR A 299 10.79 -10.82 25.76
N LEU A 300 10.53 -10.32 24.56
CA LEU A 300 10.74 -8.93 24.19
C LEU A 300 9.39 -8.33 23.80
N ILE A 301 9.07 -7.18 24.38
CA ILE A 301 7.92 -6.37 24.00
C ILE A 301 8.46 -5.05 23.47
N THR A 302 8.32 -4.83 22.17
CA THR A 302 8.77 -3.59 21.53
C THR A 302 7.60 -2.76 21.05
N VAL A 303 7.64 -1.47 21.39
CA VAL A 303 6.73 -0.44 20.88
C VAL A 303 7.54 0.71 20.30
N SER A 304 6.99 1.34 19.27
CA SER A 304 7.62 2.44 18.54
C SER A 304 6.61 3.55 18.28
N SER A 305 7.02 4.80 18.44
CA SER A 305 6.16 5.97 18.19
C SER A 305 6.96 7.21 17.83
N ARG A 306 6.26 8.22 17.32
CA ARG A 306 6.75 9.58 17.06
C ARG A 306 6.18 10.54 18.10
N ASP A 307 6.97 11.57 18.43
CA ASP A 307 6.54 12.71 19.22
C ASP A 307 6.83 14.00 18.42
N THR A 308 5.89 14.94 18.42
CA THR A 308 6.06 16.24 17.76
C THR A 308 6.73 17.26 18.66
N GLU A 309 6.84 16.99 19.97
CA GLU A 309 7.35 17.91 20.99
C GLU A 309 8.40 17.23 21.90
N MET A 310 9.57 16.94 21.34
CA MET A 310 10.71 16.31 22.02
C MET A 310 11.71 17.31 22.63
N GLY A 311 11.54 18.61 22.38
CA GLY A 311 12.41 19.68 22.85
C GLY A 311 13.16 20.38 21.71
N GLU A 312 14.12 21.24 22.05
CA GLU A 312 14.94 21.94 21.05
C GLU A 312 16.08 21.04 20.56
N TYR A 313 16.32 21.01 19.24
CA TYR A 313 17.32 20.16 18.59
C TYR A 313 18.74 20.29 19.19
N ASP A 314 19.15 21.49 19.58
CA ASP A 314 20.49 21.74 20.16
C ASP A 314 20.62 21.34 21.64
N GLU A 315 19.51 21.14 22.33
CA GLU A 315 19.48 20.70 23.73
C GLU A 315 19.35 19.17 23.87
N PHE A 316 18.99 18.46 22.79
CA PHE A 316 18.80 17.00 22.79
C PHE A 316 20.00 16.22 23.35
N GLU A 317 21.23 16.66 23.06
CA GLU A 317 22.45 16.02 23.58
C GLU A 317 22.52 16.05 25.11
N LYS A 318 22.05 17.14 25.73
CA LYS A 318 22.07 17.32 27.19
C LYS A 318 20.83 16.75 27.88
N GLN A 319 19.76 16.48 27.14
CA GLN A 319 18.52 15.95 27.68
C GLN A 319 18.67 14.50 28.15
N GLU A 320 18.23 14.20 29.38
CA GLU A 320 18.39 12.86 29.99
C GLU A 320 17.08 12.07 30.08
N SER A 321 15.94 12.74 29.88
CA SER A 321 14.60 12.16 29.98
C SER A 321 13.73 12.56 28.80
N TYR A 322 12.83 11.66 28.40
CA TYR A 322 11.97 11.83 27.23
C TYR A 322 10.56 11.34 27.55
N ASP A 323 9.55 12.16 27.28
CA ASP A 323 8.15 11.81 27.52
C ASP A 323 7.72 10.64 26.64
N ILE A 324 8.17 10.60 25.37
CA ILE A 324 7.94 9.45 24.49
C ILE A 324 8.48 8.13 25.06
N ILE A 325 9.65 8.13 25.73
CA ILE A 325 10.19 6.91 26.36
C ILE A 325 9.34 6.49 27.57
N SER A 326 8.81 7.46 28.32
CA SER A 326 7.91 7.18 29.44
C SER A 326 6.56 6.61 28.97
N LEU A 327 6.03 7.14 27.87
CA LEU A 327 4.83 6.62 27.19
C LEU A 327 5.05 5.19 26.71
N LEU A 328 6.09 4.97 25.90
CA LEU A 328 6.39 3.66 25.34
C LEU A 328 6.69 2.61 26.42
N ARG A 329 7.37 3.02 27.51
CA ARG A 329 7.54 2.16 28.70
C ARG A 329 6.19 1.76 29.30
N SER A 330 5.27 2.72 29.46
CA SER A 330 3.93 2.46 29.99
C SER A 330 3.15 1.48 29.11
N GLU A 331 3.20 1.65 27.79
CA GLU A 331 2.54 0.76 26.83
C GLU A 331 3.12 -0.66 26.89
N ALA A 332 4.45 -0.82 26.84
CA ALA A 332 5.09 -2.12 26.97
C ALA A 332 4.79 -2.79 28.32
N LYS A 333 4.75 -2.00 29.41
CA LYS A 333 4.40 -2.47 30.75
C LYS A 333 2.95 -2.93 30.87
N GLN A 334 2.01 -2.25 30.22
CA GLN A 334 0.62 -2.71 30.19
C GLN A 334 0.48 -4.06 29.49
N VAL A 335 1.24 -4.31 28.43
CA VAL A 335 1.30 -5.62 27.77
C VAL A 335 1.88 -6.68 28.70
N GLU A 336 3.00 -6.38 29.38
CA GLU A 336 3.60 -7.28 30.36
C GLU A 336 2.63 -7.62 31.49
N GLU A 337 2.00 -6.62 32.11
CA GLU A 337 1.06 -6.83 33.22
C GLU A 337 -0.18 -7.61 32.79
N LYS A 338 -0.67 -7.38 31.57
CA LYS A 338 -1.85 -8.05 31.02
C LYS A 338 -1.64 -9.55 30.79
N TYR A 339 -0.43 -9.96 30.43
CA TYR A 339 -0.09 -11.35 30.11
C TYR A 339 0.95 -11.94 31.09
N GLY A 340 1.22 -11.26 32.20
CA GLY A 340 2.14 -11.72 33.24
C GLY A 340 1.51 -12.80 34.11
N THR A 341 2.31 -13.80 34.47
CA THR A 341 1.94 -14.91 35.34
C THR A 341 2.99 -15.11 36.44
N GLU A 342 2.73 -15.98 37.42
CA GLU A 342 3.73 -16.34 38.43
C GLU A 342 4.99 -16.98 37.82
N ASP A 343 4.87 -17.64 36.66
CA ASP A 343 5.92 -18.39 35.99
C ASP A 343 6.65 -17.59 34.89
N GLY A 344 6.21 -16.36 34.58
CA GLY A 344 6.77 -15.53 33.51
C GLY A 344 5.71 -14.86 32.64
N PHE A 345 6.05 -14.55 31.38
CA PHE A 345 5.13 -13.94 30.42
C PHE A 345 4.41 -15.02 29.60
N ASP A 346 3.08 -14.96 29.52
CA ASP A 346 2.25 -15.88 28.76
C ASP A 346 2.08 -15.41 27.31
N TYR A 347 3.01 -15.85 26.46
CA TYR A 347 2.98 -15.57 25.02
C TYR A 347 1.75 -16.12 24.31
N GLU A 348 1.25 -17.29 24.73
CA GLU A 348 0.12 -17.93 24.06
C GLU A 348 -1.17 -17.15 24.31
N SER A 349 -1.36 -16.63 25.53
CA SER A 349 -2.46 -15.71 25.83
C SER A 349 -2.38 -14.42 25.00
N ALA A 350 -1.19 -13.85 24.83
CA ALA A 350 -1.00 -12.66 23.99
C ALA A 350 -1.32 -12.96 22.50
N LEU A 351 -0.86 -14.11 22.00
CA LEU A 351 -1.15 -14.58 20.65
C LEU A 351 -2.65 -14.82 20.46
N GLU A 352 -3.34 -15.47 21.40
CA GLU A 352 -4.79 -15.69 21.34
C GLU A 352 -5.56 -14.36 21.23
N ARG A 353 -5.14 -13.33 21.98
CA ARG A 353 -5.72 -11.98 21.87
C ARG A 353 -5.54 -11.37 20.48
N HIS A 354 -4.35 -11.51 19.89
CA HIS A 354 -4.09 -11.11 18.51
C HIS A 354 -4.99 -11.89 17.52
N LEU A 355 -5.04 -13.22 17.63
CA LEU A 355 -5.76 -14.09 16.70
C LEU A 355 -7.27 -13.81 16.68
N MET A 356 -7.87 -13.44 17.82
CA MET A 356 -9.29 -13.05 17.85
C MET A 356 -9.64 -11.86 16.95
N ILE A 357 -8.67 -10.99 16.64
CA ILE A 357 -8.86 -9.85 15.74
C ILE A 357 -8.35 -10.19 14.35
N TYR A 358 -7.14 -10.77 14.27
CA TYR A 358 -6.44 -11.04 13.01
C TYR A 358 -7.11 -12.14 12.20
N GLN A 359 -7.36 -13.29 12.81
CA GLN A 359 -7.74 -14.51 12.11
C GLN A 359 -9.11 -14.42 11.40
N PRO A 360 -10.16 -13.79 11.98
CA PRO A 360 -11.42 -13.57 11.28
C PRO A 360 -11.27 -12.70 10.01
N GLN A 361 -10.31 -11.77 9.99
CA GLN A 361 -10.03 -10.93 8.83
C GLN A 361 -9.24 -11.71 7.78
N PHE A 362 -8.19 -12.43 8.19
CA PHE A 362 -7.36 -13.19 7.26
C PHE A 362 -8.11 -14.36 6.62
N ASN A 363 -8.96 -15.06 7.38
CA ASN A 363 -9.75 -16.19 6.91
C ASN A 363 -11.09 -15.76 6.27
N SER A 364 -11.40 -14.48 6.17
CA SER A 364 -12.68 -13.99 5.62
C SER A 364 -12.88 -14.34 4.14
N VAL A 365 -11.79 -14.61 3.41
CA VAL A 365 -11.79 -15.15 2.06
C VAL A 365 -10.71 -16.21 1.95
N SER A 366 -11.03 -17.34 1.33
CA SER A 366 -10.05 -18.37 0.98
C SER A 366 -10.09 -18.70 -0.50
N LEU A 367 -8.91 -18.88 -1.08
CA LEU A 367 -8.73 -19.39 -2.44
C LEU A 367 -8.02 -20.74 -2.36
N LYS A 368 -8.60 -21.74 -3.03
CA LYS A 368 -8.01 -23.06 -3.15
C LYS A 368 -7.82 -23.43 -4.62
N LEU A 369 -6.59 -23.65 -5.01
CA LEU A 369 -6.14 -24.13 -6.31
C LEU A 369 -5.36 -25.45 -6.13
N GLU A 370 -4.72 -25.95 -7.18
CA GLU A 370 -3.78 -27.07 -7.06
C GLU A 370 -2.53 -26.65 -6.27
N ASP A 371 -2.28 -27.32 -5.14
CA ASP A 371 -1.26 -26.94 -4.17
C ASP A 371 0.04 -27.76 -4.29
N SER A 372 1.13 -27.25 -3.71
CA SER A 372 2.45 -27.90 -3.67
C SER A 372 3.14 -27.67 -2.33
N SER A 373 3.88 -28.66 -1.85
CA SER A 373 4.70 -28.57 -0.63
C SER A 373 6.11 -28.01 -0.87
N GLU A 374 6.35 -27.41 -2.04
CA GLU A 374 7.65 -26.85 -2.41
C GLU A 374 7.94 -25.51 -1.70
N THR A 375 9.24 -25.20 -1.52
CA THR A 375 9.69 -23.93 -0.93
C THR A 375 9.39 -22.74 -1.85
N ASN A 376 9.43 -21.52 -1.31
CA ASN A 376 9.28 -20.31 -2.11
C ASN A 376 10.29 -20.28 -3.28
N GLU A 377 11.56 -20.58 -3.02
CA GLU A 377 12.60 -20.59 -4.04
C GLU A 377 12.36 -21.66 -5.12
N ALA A 378 11.84 -22.83 -4.73
CA ALA A 378 11.51 -23.90 -5.67
C ALA A 378 10.32 -23.54 -6.57
N LEU A 379 9.23 -23.02 -5.99
CA LEU A 379 8.07 -22.55 -6.74
C LEU A 379 8.43 -21.42 -7.70
N LEU A 380 9.14 -20.40 -7.22
CA LEU A 380 9.56 -19.26 -8.05
C LEU A 380 10.51 -19.70 -9.18
N LYS A 381 11.40 -20.65 -8.91
CA LYS A 381 12.28 -21.23 -9.95
C LYS A 381 11.49 -22.03 -10.99
N LYS A 382 10.45 -22.75 -10.58
CA LYS A 382 9.56 -23.52 -11.47
C LYS A 382 8.72 -22.59 -12.34
N GLN A 383 8.16 -21.54 -11.76
CA GLN A 383 7.37 -20.54 -12.48
C GLN A 383 8.24 -19.82 -13.53
N LYS A 384 9.49 -19.46 -13.19
CA LYS A 384 10.36 -18.66 -14.05
C LYS A 384 10.57 -19.27 -15.45
N GLY A 385 10.15 -18.55 -16.47
CA GLY A 385 10.28 -18.95 -17.87
C GLY A 385 9.21 -19.95 -18.33
N SER A 386 8.21 -20.21 -17.48
CA SER A 386 7.04 -21.01 -17.83
C SER A 386 6.15 -20.24 -18.81
N LYS A 387 5.46 -21.00 -19.67
CA LYS A 387 4.41 -20.47 -20.56
C LYS A 387 3.02 -20.48 -19.92
N THR A 388 2.91 -21.01 -18.70
CA THR A 388 1.67 -21.13 -17.94
C THR A 388 1.89 -20.66 -16.51
N ILE A 389 0.82 -20.21 -15.87
CA ILE A 389 0.80 -19.88 -14.46
C ILE A 389 0.77 -21.20 -13.66
N ASP A 390 1.66 -21.33 -12.69
CA ASP A 390 1.66 -22.44 -11.73
C ASP A 390 0.63 -22.17 -10.62
N ALA A 391 -0.30 -23.11 -10.43
CA ALA A 391 -1.41 -22.98 -9.50
C ALA A 391 -0.96 -22.79 -8.03
N ALA A 392 0.06 -23.52 -7.59
CA ALA A 392 0.58 -23.40 -6.22
C ALA A 392 1.25 -22.04 -5.99
N THR A 393 1.98 -21.55 -6.99
CA THR A 393 2.58 -20.20 -6.96
C THR A 393 1.51 -19.11 -6.95
N ALA A 394 0.44 -19.27 -7.73
CA ALA A 394 -0.71 -18.36 -7.74
C ALA A 394 -1.41 -18.32 -6.37
N GLN A 395 -1.73 -19.49 -5.81
CA GLN A 395 -2.34 -19.62 -4.48
C GLN A 395 -1.48 -18.99 -3.37
N ARG A 396 -0.17 -19.29 -3.33
CA ARG A 396 0.73 -18.73 -2.31
C ARG A 396 0.91 -17.22 -2.47
N THR A 397 0.90 -16.70 -3.71
CA THR A 397 0.89 -15.26 -3.98
C THR A 397 -0.40 -14.62 -3.44
N TYR A 398 -1.56 -15.27 -3.60
CA TYR A 398 -2.83 -14.77 -3.06
C TYR A 398 -2.77 -14.62 -1.53
N TYR A 399 -2.30 -15.63 -0.81
CA TYR A 399 -2.20 -15.54 0.65
C TYR A 399 -1.12 -14.56 1.13
N ALA A 400 -0.01 -14.42 0.39
CA ALA A 400 0.98 -13.39 0.67
C ALA A 400 0.39 -11.97 0.52
N GLY A 401 -0.40 -11.74 -0.54
CA GLY A 401 -1.12 -10.48 -0.73
C GLY A 401 -2.14 -10.20 0.36
N ARG A 402 -2.93 -11.22 0.75
CA ARG A 402 -3.92 -11.10 1.84
C ARG A 402 -3.26 -10.70 3.14
N TYR A 403 -2.16 -11.37 3.49
CA TYR A 403 -1.36 -11.05 4.66
C TYR A 403 -0.83 -9.62 4.59
N ALA A 404 -0.18 -9.27 3.47
CA ALA A 404 0.45 -7.97 3.31
C ALA A 404 -0.56 -6.83 3.42
N TYR A 405 -1.75 -6.99 2.81
CA TYR A 405 -2.78 -5.97 2.87
C TYR A 405 -3.35 -5.81 4.28
N LEU A 406 -3.62 -6.91 4.96
CA LEU A 406 -4.12 -6.89 6.33
C LEU A 406 -3.11 -6.21 7.29
N CYS A 407 -1.81 -6.50 7.13
CA CYS A 407 -0.75 -5.82 7.87
C CYS A 407 -0.71 -4.31 7.64
N CYS A 408 -1.12 -3.82 6.46
CA CYS A 408 -1.13 -2.38 6.14
C CYS A 408 -2.48 -1.69 6.47
N SER A 409 -3.43 -2.40 7.08
CA SER A 409 -4.83 -1.96 7.19
C SER A 409 -5.26 -1.57 8.61
N GLY A 410 -6.38 -0.89 8.72
CA GLY A 410 -7.03 -0.55 9.99
C GLY A 410 -6.64 0.82 10.54
N TYR A 411 -5.37 1.20 10.47
CA TYR A 411 -4.90 2.55 10.78
C TYR A 411 -4.83 3.45 9.52
N SER A 412 -4.38 2.87 8.41
CA SER A 412 -4.17 3.56 7.14
C SER A 412 -4.50 2.60 5.99
N THR A 413 -4.09 3.00 4.79
CA THR A 413 -3.89 2.13 3.63
C THR A 413 -2.40 1.88 3.39
N SER A 414 -2.05 1.03 2.42
CA SER A 414 -0.67 0.77 2.02
C SER A 414 -0.06 1.94 1.23
N ARG A 415 1.17 2.33 1.58
CA ARG A 415 2.05 3.17 0.74
C ARG A 415 2.85 2.32 -0.24
N LEU A 416 3.77 2.92 -1.00
CA LEU A 416 4.59 2.18 -1.98
C LEU A 416 5.27 0.94 -1.37
N TYR A 417 5.90 1.03 -0.21
CA TYR A 417 6.57 -0.11 0.44
C TYR A 417 5.64 -0.93 1.35
N GLY A 418 4.32 -0.71 1.30
CA GLY A 418 3.38 -1.25 2.29
C GLY A 418 3.57 -0.52 3.62
N MET A 419 4.20 -1.16 4.60
CA MET A 419 4.62 -0.50 5.84
C MET A 419 6.06 -0.85 6.26
N TRP A 420 6.86 -1.41 5.35
CA TRP A 420 8.16 -1.99 5.69
C TRP A 420 9.31 -1.33 4.94
N THR A 421 10.27 -0.80 5.67
CA THR A 421 11.55 -0.37 5.13
C THR A 421 12.71 -0.75 6.04
N GLY A 422 13.85 -1.09 5.44
CA GLY A 422 15.15 -1.24 6.11
C GLY A 422 16.21 -0.28 5.55
N GLU A 423 15.77 0.77 4.87
CA GLU A 423 16.60 1.78 4.26
C GLU A 423 16.07 3.20 4.51
N PHE A 424 17.00 4.13 4.72
CA PHE A 424 16.71 5.56 4.59
C PHE A 424 16.59 5.94 3.11
N ASN A 425 16.09 7.14 2.81
CA ASN A 425 15.99 7.64 1.44
C ASN A 425 15.34 6.61 0.48
N THR A 426 14.18 6.08 0.90
CA THR A 426 13.42 5.08 0.14
C THR A 426 13.08 5.58 -1.27
N GLY A 427 12.92 4.66 -2.22
CA GLY A 427 12.48 5.00 -3.58
C GLY A 427 11.17 5.79 -3.56
N TRP A 428 11.16 6.94 -4.23
CA TRP A 428 10.05 7.92 -4.22
C TRP A 428 9.56 8.29 -2.80
N GLY A 429 10.45 8.28 -1.81
CA GLY A 429 10.10 8.55 -0.41
C GLY A 429 9.19 7.51 0.24
N SER A 430 8.89 6.40 -0.45
CA SER A 430 7.84 5.46 -0.08
C SER A 430 6.54 6.19 0.31
N LYS A 431 6.22 7.27 -0.42
CA LYS A 431 5.03 8.07 -0.20
C LYS A 431 3.76 7.33 -0.63
N TYR A 432 2.62 7.94 -0.39
CA TYR A 432 1.36 7.52 -1.00
C TYR A 432 1.21 8.22 -2.33
N THR A 433 1.34 7.47 -3.42
CA THR A 433 1.14 7.95 -4.79
C THR A 433 -0.27 7.57 -5.25
N MET A 434 -1.11 8.59 -5.44
CA MET A 434 -2.58 8.53 -5.53
C MET A 434 -3.12 8.77 -6.95
N ASP A 435 -2.26 8.65 -7.96
CA ASP A 435 -2.61 8.64 -9.38
C ASP A 435 -2.45 7.25 -10.03
N ALA A 436 -2.09 6.24 -9.23
CA ALA A 436 -2.11 4.83 -9.60
C ALA A 436 -1.88 3.92 -8.37
N ASN A 437 -0.74 4.04 -7.69
CA ASN A 437 -0.23 2.99 -6.79
C ASN A 437 -1.17 2.66 -5.63
N VAL A 438 -1.64 3.67 -4.89
CA VAL A 438 -2.61 3.47 -3.78
C VAL A 438 -3.89 2.84 -4.33
N ASN A 439 -4.35 3.26 -5.49
CA ASN A 439 -5.59 2.77 -6.11
C ASN A 439 -5.46 1.29 -6.54
N LEU A 440 -4.31 0.91 -7.08
CA LEU A 440 -4.03 -0.49 -7.45
C LEU A 440 -3.92 -1.38 -6.21
N GLN A 441 -3.27 -0.91 -5.15
CA GLN A 441 -3.15 -1.67 -3.90
C GLN A 441 -4.48 -1.75 -3.13
N THR A 442 -5.41 -0.82 -3.35
CA THR A 442 -6.75 -0.85 -2.74
C THR A 442 -7.82 -1.49 -3.62
N SER A 443 -7.45 -2.04 -4.78
CA SER A 443 -8.36 -2.73 -5.72
C SER A 443 -9.18 -3.86 -5.09
N SER A 444 -8.71 -4.47 -3.99
CA SER A 444 -9.43 -5.50 -3.24
C SER A 444 -10.06 -5.04 -1.93
N LEU A 445 -10.03 -3.73 -1.62
CA LEU A 445 -10.54 -3.14 -0.37
C LEU A 445 -11.87 -3.78 0.04
N ASN A 446 -12.83 -3.76 -0.89
CA ASN A 446 -14.20 -4.21 -0.62
C ASN A 446 -14.40 -5.72 -0.80
N SER A 447 -13.77 -6.32 -1.82
CA SER A 447 -13.96 -7.74 -2.15
C SER A 447 -13.18 -8.69 -1.24
N SER A 448 -12.13 -8.22 -0.58
CA SER A 448 -11.29 -9.00 0.36
C SER A 448 -12.00 -9.40 1.66
N ASN A 449 -13.19 -8.84 1.92
CA ASN A 449 -14.01 -9.05 3.12
C ASN A 449 -13.23 -8.82 4.43
N MET A 450 -12.24 -7.94 4.42
CA MET A 450 -11.48 -7.51 5.59
C MET A 450 -12.11 -6.24 6.17
N THR A 451 -13.07 -6.38 7.08
CA THR A 451 -13.83 -5.26 7.67
C THR A 451 -13.00 -4.10 8.26
N ARG A 452 -11.71 -4.31 8.57
CA ARG A 452 -10.79 -3.24 9.00
C ARG A 452 -10.25 -2.38 7.86
N THR A 453 -10.20 -2.89 6.63
CA THR A 453 -9.60 -2.17 5.50
C THR A 453 -10.40 -0.92 5.11
N PRO A 454 -11.76 -0.92 5.05
CA PRO A 454 -12.50 0.31 4.71
C PRO A 454 -12.40 1.38 5.80
N VAL A 455 -12.33 0.97 7.07
CA VAL A 455 -12.15 1.90 8.21
C VAL A 455 -10.79 2.58 8.13
N GLY A 456 -9.71 1.81 7.97
CA GLY A 456 -8.36 2.37 7.83
C GLY A 456 -8.19 3.26 6.59
N TYR A 457 -8.89 2.95 5.49
CA TYR A 457 -8.91 3.79 4.30
C TYR A 457 -9.66 5.11 4.53
N ALA A 458 -10.82 5.06 5.22
CA ALA A 458 -11.54 6.28 5.62
C ALA A 458 -10.68 7.16 6.54
N ASP A 459 -10.01 6.58 7.54
CA ASP A 459 -9.11 7.31 8.44
C ASP A 459 -7.90 7.90 7.70
N PHE A 460 -7.37 7.21 6.68
CA PHE A 460 -6.34 7.77 5.81
C PHE A 460 -6.82 9.02 5.06
N ILE A 461 -8.03 9.03 4.51
CA ILE A 461 -8.60 10.22 3.86
C ILE A 461 -8.85 11.33 4.88
N LEU A 462 -9.55 11.02 5.99
CA LEU A 462 -10.00 12.02 6.97
C LEU A 462 -8.84 12.76 7.65
N ARG A 463 -7.68 12.12 7.85
CA ARG A 463 -6.49 12.77 8.41
C ARG A 463 -5.98 13.97 7.60
N GLN A 464 -6.22 13.96 6.29
CA GLN A 464 -5.56 14.88 5.35
C GLN A 464 -6.53 15.61 4.41
N VAL A 465 -7.83 15.29 4.44
CA VAL A 465 -8.81 15.83 3.48
C VAL A 465 -9.02 17.34 3.62
N ALA A 466 -8.76 17.93 4.79
CA ALA A 466 -8.77 19.39 4.95
C ALA A 466 -7.75 20.08 4.03
N ASP A 467 -6.59 19.45 3.80
CA ASP A 467 -5.58 19.97 2.86
C ASP A 467 -6.11 19.97 1.41
N TRP A 468 -7.10 19.12 1.07
CA TRP A 468 -7.67 19.10 -0.28
C TRP A 468 -8.53 20.34 -0.57
N GLU A 469 -9.18 20.92 0.45
CA GLU A 469 -9.88 22.20 0.33
C GLU A 469 -8.88 23.36 0.18
N GLU A 470 -7.75 23.30 0.88
CA GLU A 470 -6.62 24.23 0.68
C GLU A 470 -6.08 24.14 -0.75
N ASN A 471 -5.85 22.92 -1.26
CA ASN A 471 -5.32 22.70 -2.61
C ASN A 471 -6.22 23.31 -3.68
N ALA A 472 -7.52 23.05 -3.66
CA ALA A 472 -8.47 23.60 -4.64
C ALA A 472 -8.46 25.14 -4.64
N LYS A 473 -8.35 25.74 -3.46
CA LYS A 473 -8.27 27.19 -3.31
C LYS A 473 -6.94 27.76 -3.80
N ALA A 474 -5.81 27.18 -3.39
CA ALA A 474 -4.49 27.71 -3.70
C ALA A 474 -4.12 27.54 -5.18
N THR A 475 -4.53 26.45 -5.82
CA THR A 475 -4.17 26.16 -7.22
C THR A 475 -5.13 26.78 -8.23
N HIS A 476 -6.44 26.85 -7.91
CA HIS A 476 -7.47 27.29 -8.84
C HIS A 476 -8.28 28.51 -8.38
N GLY A 477 -8.16 28.91 -7.10
CA GLY A 477 -9.03 29.92 -6.49
C GLY A 477 -10.43 29.40 -6.17
N PHE A 478 -10.66 28.09 -6.25
CA PHE A 478 -11.98 27.50 -6.04
C PHE A 478 -12.32 27.40 -4.56
N THR A 479 -13.60 27.59 -4.25
CA THR A 479 -14.12 27.55 -2.88
C THR A 479 -15.26 26.55 -2.79
N ASP A 480 -15.50 26.01 -1.59
CA ASP A 480 -16.45 24.91 -1.39
C ASP A 480 -16.18 23.73 -2.35
N ALA A 481 -14.89 23.46 -2.54
CA ALA A 481 -14.34 22.50 -3.50
C ALA A 481 -13.14 21.78 -2.89
N ILE A 482 -12.87 20.56 -3.35
CA ILE A 482 -11.72 19.75 -2.90
C ILE A 482 -10.90 19.28 -4.09
N GLN A 483 -9.59 19.17 -3.90
CA GLN A 483 -8.65 18.61 -4.86
C GLN A 483 -7.63 17.72 -4.16
N ALA A 484 -7.68 16.42 -4.46
CA ALA A 484 -6.70 15.46 -3.95
C ALA A 484 -5.34 15.66 -4.66
N PRO A 485 -4.21 15.59 -3.94
CA PRO A 485 -2.89 15.66 -4.56
C PRO A 485 -2.52 14.33 -5.25
N VAL A 486 -1.47 14.34 -6.07
CA VAL A 486 -0.86 13.10 -6.58
C VAL A 486 -0.08 12.38 -5.48
N ASN A 487 0.60 13.11 -4.60
CA ASN A 487 1.44 12.53 -3.56
C ASN A 487 1.10 13.07 -2.17
N THR A 488 1.22 12.22 -1.16
CA THR A 488 1.13 12.59 0.26
C THR A 488 2.07 11.72 1.10
N ASP A 489 2.60 12.28 2.18
CA ASP A 489 3.33 11.52 3.21
C ASP A 489 2.39 10.80 4.21
N GLY A 490 1.08 11.05 4.12
CA GLY A 490 0.04 10.47 4.99
C GLY A 490 -0.31 11.31 6.21
N ASP A 491 0.46 12.35 6.50
CA ASP A 491 0.15 13.37 7.51
C ASP A 491 -0.31 14.67 6.83
N LYS A 492 0.30 14.99 5.67
CA LYS A 492 -0.03 16.16 4.86
C LYS A 492 -0.26 15.79 3.40
N ALA A 493 -1.35 16.31 2.84
CA ALA A 493 -1.76 16.11 1.46
C ALA A 493 -1.83 17.43 0.68
N VAL A 494 -0.88 18.33 0.94
CA VAL A 494 -0.73 19.60 0.23
C VAL A 494 -0.03 19.42 -1.12
N ILE A 495 -0.50 20.11 -2.17
CA ILE A 495 0.15 20.09 -3.49
C ILE A 495 1.36 21.04 -3.45
N THR A 496 2.56 20.50 -3.25
CA THR A 496 3.83 21.26 -3.33
C THR A 496 4.58 21.00 -4.64
N GLU A 497 4.36 19.82 -5.23
CA GLU A 497 4.95 19.38 -6.50
C GLU A 497 4.26 20.05 -7.69
N THR A 498 4.54 21.33 -7.88
CA THR A 498 3.85 22.18 -8.87
C THR A 498 4.68 22.47 -10.10
N CYS A 499 5.82 21.79 -10.33
CA CYS A 499 6.78 22.14 -11.37
C CYS A 499 6.65 21.36 -12.68
N TYR A 500 7.24 21.87 -13.76
CA TYR A 500 7.46 21.10 -14.99
C TYR A 500 8.51 19.98 -14.76
N PRO A 501 8.37 18.76 -15.32
CA PRO A 501 7.32 18.27 -16.22
C PRO A 501 6.12 17.59 -15.53
N TYR A 502 5.93 17.76 -14.22
CA TYR A 502 4.90 17.10 -13.42
C TYR A 502 3.88 18.12 -12.90
N PRO A 503 2.93 18.58 -13.73
CA PRO A 503 2.00 19.64 -13.35
C PRO A 503 0.87 19.07 -12.47
N PHE A 504 1.21 18.44 -11.34
CA PHE A 504 0.27 17.70 -10.49
C PHE A 504 -0.86 18.57 -9.93
N ARG A 505 -0.73 19.90 -9.95
CA ARG A 505 -1.85 20.82 -9.68
C ARG A 505 -3.01 20.72 -10.68
N TYR A 506 -2.85 20.06 -11.83
CA TYR A 506 -3.92 19.78 -12.80
C TYR A 506 -4.38 18.32 -12.78
N TRP A 507 -4.01 17.57 -11.75
CA TRP A 507 -4.60 16.26 -11.47
C TRP A 507 -6.04 16.43 -10.96
N ASN A 508 -7.00 16.48 -11.89
CA ASN A 508 -8.41 16.75 -11.55
C ASN A 508 -9.15 15.48 -11.11
N ALA A 509 -8.85 14.33 -11.73
CA ALA A 509 -9.50 13.05 -11.44
C ALA A 509 -9.23 12.48 -10.04
N GLY A 510 -8.25 13.03 -9.30
CA GLY A 510 -7.78 12.49 -8.02
C GLY A 510 -8.87 12.32 -6.97
N ALA A 511 -9.75 13.32 -6.80
CA ALA A 511 -10.83 13.25 -5.80
C ALA A 511 -11.82 12.11 -6.12
N SER A 512 -12.21 11.93 -7.39
CA SER A 512 -13.10 10.82 -7.79
C SER A 512 -12.44 9.49 -7.49
N TRP A 513 -11.19 9.31 -7.91
CA TRP A 513 -10.50 8.02 -7.76
C TRP A 513 -10.23 7.65 -6.30
N MET A 514 -9.98 8.64 -5.44
CA MET A 514 -9.76 8.41 -4.00
C MET A 514 -11.06 8.24 -3.20
N LEU A 515 -12.19 8.77 -3.66
CA LEU A 515 -13.50 8.56 -3.03
C LEU A 515 -14.19 7.28 -3.50
N GLN A 516 -13.88 6.81 -4.71
CA GLN A 516 -14.49 5.62 -5.30
C GLN A 516 -14.42 4.37 -4.39
N PRO A 517 -13.31 4.02 -3.72
CA PRO A 517 -13.28 2.85 -2.83
C PRO A 517 -14.22 2.96 -1.62
N LEU A 518 -14.47 4.18 -1.12
CA LEU A 518 -15.44 4.44 -0.06
C LEU A 518 -16.88 4.35 -0.57
N PHE A 519 -17.16 4.83 -1.79
CA PHE A 519 -18.46 4.61 -2.43
C PHE A 519 -18.74 3.12 -2.69
N GLU A 520 -17.73 2.38 -3.13
CA GLU A 520 -17.84 0.93 -3.25
C GLU A 520 -17.99 0.24 -1.88
N THR A 521 -17.45 0.83 -0.81
CA THR A 521 -17.69 0.35 0.57
C THR A 521 -19.17 0.50 0.92
N LEU A 522 -19.81 1.63 0.58
CA LEU A 522 -21.25 1.82 0.77
C LEU A 522 -22.06 0.74 0.04
N LYS A 523 -21.66 0.38 -1.19
CA LYS A 523 -22.31 -0.68 -1.98
C LYS A 523 -22.05 -2.10 -1.47
N ALA A 524 -20.88 -2.35 -0.87
CA ALA A 524 -20.48 -3.69 -0.43
C ALA A 524 -20.86 -3.99 1.02
N TYR A 525 -20.76 -3.00 1.92
CA TYR A 525 -20.99 -3.13 3.37
C TYR A 525 -22.22 -2.34 3.86
N GLY A 526 -22.73 -1.40 3.07
CA GLY A 526 -23.76 -0.45 3.50
C GLY A 526 -23.18 0.78 4.20
N ASN A 527 -24.05 1.60 4.77
CA ASN A 527 -23.68 2.79 5.51
C ASN A 527 -23.09 2.42 6.89
N ILE A 528 -21.80 2.07 6.90
CA ILE A 528 -21.07 1.62 8.09
C ILE A 528 -20.66 2.79 8.98
N ARG A 529 -20.36 2.47 10.24
CA ARG A 529 -19.75 3.42 11.19
C ARG A 529 -18.24 3.43 11.00
N ILE A 530 -17.68 4.63 10.84
CA ILE A 530 -16.24 4.89 10.87
C ILE A 530 -15.92 5.43 12.26
N SER A 531 -15.21 4.64 13.08
CA SER A 531 -14.84 5.03 14.43
C SER A 531 -14.06 6.34 14.42
N LEU A 532 -14.35 7.23 15.36
CA LEU A 532 -13.63 8.49 15.49
C LEU A 532 -12.18 8.20 15.89
N SER A 533 -11.25 8.48 14.98
CA SER A 533 -9.82 8.29 15.22
C SER A 533 -9.23 9.41 16.09
N ARG A 534 -8.16 9.09 16.81
CA ARG A 534 -7.38 10.08 17.59
C ARG A 534 -6.43 10.92 16.73
N GLU A 535 -6.29 10.57 15.46
CA GLU A 535 -5.29 11.15 14.55
C GLU A 535 -5.75 12.47 13.91
N TYR A 536 -7.02 12.83 14.07
CA TYR A 536 -7.55 14.10 13.61
C TYR A 536 -8.53 14.66 14.64
N ASP A 537 -8.59 15.99 14.72
CA ASP A 537 -9.64 16.68 15.45
C ASP A 537 -10.83 16.90 14.53
N ILE A 538 -12.02 16.40 14.90
CA ILE A 538 -13.23 16.61 14.12
C ILE A 538 -13.56 18.10 13.93
N ASP A 539 -13.13 18.98 14.85
CA ASP A 539 -13.32 20.43 14.70
C ASP A 539 -12.55 20.99 13.50
N SER A 540 -11.39 20.40 13.15
CA SER A 540 -10.62 20.83 11.98
C SER A 540 -11.27 20.39 10.66
N LEU A 541 -12.12 19.36 10.70
CA LEU A 541 -12.81 18.81 9.53
C LEU A 541 -14.16 19.47 9.25
N LYS A 542 -14.64 20.40 10.10
CA LYS A 542 -15.96 21.01 9.97
C LYS A 542 -16.22 21.66 8.61
N SER A 543 -15.22 22.36 8.07
CA SER A 543 -15.34 23.04 6.77
C SER A 543 -15.46 22.03 5.62
N VAL A 544 -14.51 21.09 5.55
CA VAL A 544 -14.41 20.14 4.44
C VAL A 544 -15.51 19.07 4.47
N LEU A 545 -16.04 18.73 5.65
CA LEU A 545 -17.17 17.82 5.80
C LEU A 545 -18.53 18.54 5.96
N SER A 546 -18.55 19.87 5.82
CA SER A 546 -19.77 20.69 5.94
C SER A 546 -20.57 20.43 7.23
N LEU A 547 -19.89 20.17 8.36
CA LEU A 547 -20.52 19.76 9.61
C LEU A 547 -21.07 20.96 10.39
N SER A 548 -22.30 20.83 10.89
CA SER A 548 -22.87 21.78 11.85
C SER A 548 -22.31 21.54 13.27
N GLU A 549 -22.57 22.47 14.20
CA GLU A 549 -22.24 22.25 15.62
C GLU A 549 -22.96 21.04 16.22
N ASP A 550 -24.18 20.76 15.75
CA ASP A 550 -24.97 19.62 16.19
C ASP A 550 -24.36 18.30 15.68
N ASP A 551 -23.84 18.29 14.45
CA ASP A 551 -23.12 17.13 13.90
C ASP A 551 -21.85 16.82 14.67
N VAL A 552 -21.03 17.85 14.93
CA VAL A 552 -19.81 17.68 15.73
C VAL A 552 -20.14 17.13 17.12
N SER A 553 -21.18 17.67 17.76
CA SER A 553 -21.63 17.21 19.07
C SER A 553 -22.12 15.75 19.03
N ARG A 554 -22.85 15.36 17.98
CA ARG A 554 -23.29 13.97 17.74
C ARG A 554 -22.09 13.04 17.51
N ILE A 555 -21.15 13.43 16.67
CA ILE A 555 -19.96 12.60 16.33
C ILE A 555 -19.08 12.41 17.56
N LYS A 556 -18.78 13.48 18.31
CA LYS A 556 -17.98 13.39 19.55
C LYS A 556 -18.64 12.52 20.63
N SER A 557 -19.97 12.65 20.79
CA SER A 557 -20.70 11.85 21.79
C SER A 557 -20.93 10.39 21.35
N GLY A 558 -21.12 10.15 20.06
CA GLY A 558 -21.30 8.81 19.49
C GLY A 558 -19.99 8.05 19.29
N GLY A 559 -18.88 8.75 19.08
CA GLY A 559 -17.56 8.18 18.81
C GLY A 559 -17.40 7.62 17.38
N PHE A 560 -18.20 8.06 16.41
CA PHE A 560 -18.10 7.64 15.01
C PHE A 560 -18.72 8.67 14.04
N LEU A 561 -18.27 8.60 12.79
CA LEU A 561 -18.90 9.21 11.61
C LEU A 561 -19.67 8.11 10.85
N MET A 562 -20.77 8.47 10.20
CA MET A 562 -21.45 7.59 9.25
C MET A 562 -20.84 7.77 7.85
N LEU A 563 -20.54 6.66 7.17
CA LEU A 563 -19.86 6.68 5.87
C LEU A 563 -20.60 7.52 4.82
N GLU A 564 -21.92 7.42 4.79
CA GLU A 564 -22.73 8.04 3.74
C GLU A 564 -22.96 9.54 3.97
N GLU A 565 -23.62 9.90 5.07
CA GLU A 565 -24.03 11.29 5.33
C GLU A 565 -22.92 12.19 5.85
N ASP A 566 -21.99 11.66 6.66
CA ASP A 566 -20.95 12.49 7.32
C ASP A 566 -19.68 12.59 6.47
N ILE A 567 -19.43 11.64 5.55
CA ILE A 567 -18.19 11.55 4.77
C ILE A 567 -18.47 11.66 3.26
N LEU A 568 -19.16 10.69 2.65
CA LEU A 568 -19.32 10.65 1.21
C LEU A 568 -20.13 11.85 0.69
N TYR A 569 -21.27 12.16 1.30
CA TYR A 569 -22.14 13.24 0.81
C TYR A 569 -21.42 14.60 0.72
N PRO A 570 -20.81 15.15 1.80
CA PRO A 570 -20.14 16.45 1.71
C PRO A 570 -18.92 16.43 0.79
N LEU A 571 -18.13 15.35 0.78
CA LEU A 571 -16.93 15.27 -0.06
C LEU A 571 -17.28 15.15 -1.55
N LEU A 572 -18.28 14.33 -1.91
CA LEU A 572 -18.75 14.20 -3.30
C LEU A 572 -19.36 15.51 -3.80
N LEU A 573 -20.09 16.23 -2.95
CA LEU A 573 -20.65 17.54 -3.29
C LEU A 573 -19.56 18.58 -3.57
N LYS A 574 -18.53 18.66 -2.71
CA LYS A 574 -17.38 19.56 -2.93
C LYS A 574 -16.56 19.15 -4.16
N SER A 575 -16.41 17.85 -4.42
CA SER A 575 -15.79 17.38 -5.66
C SER A 575 -16.60 17.79 -6.90
N ALA A 576 -17.94 17.76 -6.85
CA ALA A 576 -18.77 18.22 -7.96
C ALA A 576 -18.69 19.75 -8.14
N ASN A 577 -18.62 20.50 -7.03
CA ASN A 577 -18.37 21.94 -7.05
C ASN A 577 -17.02 22.32 -7.68
N TYR A 578 -15.98 21.49 -7.52
CA TYR A 578 -14.70 21.68 -8.23
C TYR A 578 -14.91 21.64 -9.75
N TRP A 579 -15.58 20.60 -10.26
CA TRP A 579 -15.85 20.44 -11.69
C TRP A 579 -16.69 21.59 -12.27
N ALA A 580 -17.74 22.03 -11.56
CA ALA A 580 -18.58 23.16 -12.00
C ALA A 580 -17.85 24.52 -11.97
N GLN A 581 -16.82 24.69 -11.16
CA GLN A 581 -15.98 25.89 -11.18
C GLN A 581 -14.90 25.83 -12.27
N LEU A 582 -14.42 24.62 -12.60
CA LEU A 582 -13.43 24.40 -13.66
C LEU A 582 -14.02 24.64 -15.06
N MET A 583 -15.21 24.09 -15.31
CA MET A 583 -15.88 24.10 -16.61
C MET A 583 -16.81 25.30 -16.74
N THR A 584 -16.53 26.18 -17.71
CA THR A 584 -17.34 27.37 -18.00
C THR A 584 -17.65 27.44 -19.50
N PRO A 585 -18.76 28.07 -19.92
CA PRO A 585 -19.09 28.17 -21.34
C PRO A 585 -18.08 28.98 -22.17
N GLU A 586 -17.21 29.77 -21.55
CA GLU A 586 -16.13 30.50 -22.24
C GLU A 586 -15.14 29.56 -22.93
N TYR A 587 -14.92 28.36 -22.37
CA TYR A 587 -14.06 27.33 -22.94
C TYR A 587 -14.89 26.12 -23.32
N TYR A 588 -14.97 25.86 -24.62
CA TYR A 588 -15.84 24.82 -25.15
C TYR A 588 -15.16 24.07 -26.29
N THR A 589 -15.64 22.86 -26.56
CA THR A 589 -15.33 22.14 -27.80
C THR A 589 -16.53 22.14 -28.72
N ASP A 590 -16.29 22.34 -30.02
CA ASP A 590 -17.34 22.21 -31.04
C ASP A 590 -17.61 20.74 -31.39
N SER A 591 -18.56 20.51 -32.29
CA SER A 591 -18.94 19.17 -32.77
C SER A 591 -17.81 18.41 -33.47
N ASP A 592 -16.79 19.11 -33.95
CA ASP A 592 -15.61 18.52 -34.57
C ASP A 592 -14.52 18.22 -33.51
N GLY A 593 -14.79 18.45 -32.23
CA GLY A 593 -13.87 18.23 -31.12
C GLY A 593 -12.74 19.26 -31.04
N LYS A 594 -12.88 20.42 -31.69
CA LYS A 594 -11.89 21.50 -31.65
C LYS A 594 -12.11 22.41 -30.45
N ILE A 595 -11.03 22.82 -29.79
CA ILE A 595 -11.07 23.73 -28.62
C ILE A 595 -11.28 25.18 -29.06
N HIS A 596 -12.17 25.88 -28.36
CA HIS A 596 -12.47 27.30 -28.56
C HIS A 596 -12.47 28.09 -27.25
N TYR A 597 -12.20 29.39 -27.36
CA TYR A 597 -12.37 30.36 -26.28
C TYR A 597 -13.18 31.56 -26.77
N GLU A 598 -14.28 31.86 -26.09
CA GLU A 598 -15.10 33.05 -26.32
C GLU A 598 -15.33 33.81 -25.01
N LYS A 599 -14.61 34.91 -24.82
CA LYS A 599 -14.72 35.76 -23.63
C LYS A 599 -16.15 36.29 -23.45
N GLY A 600 -16.71 36.08 -22.26
CA GLY A 600 -18.05 36.50 -21.85
C GLY A 600 -19.17 35.56 -22.29
N LYS A 601 -18.87 34.40 -22.90
CA LYS A 601 -19.87 33.40 -23.25
C LYS A 601 -20.46 32.79 -21.98
N THR A 602 -21.79 32.84 -21.89
CA THR A 602 -22.55 32.45 -20.67
C THR A 602 -23.37 31.18 -20.85
N ALA A 603 -23.45 30.63 -22.06
CA ALA A 603 -24.13 29.38 -22.38
C ALA A 603 -23.47 28.70 -23.58
N LEU A 604 -23.49 27.37 -23.57
CA LEU A 604 -23.13 26.55 -24.73
C LEU A 604 -24.25 26.62 -25.78
N ASN A 605 -23.88 26.61 -27.05
CA ASN A 605 -24.80 26.48 -28.17
C ASN A 605 -25.05 24.99 -28.46
N ASP A 606 -26.08 24.70 -29.26
CA ASP A 606 -26.32 23.34 -29.74
C ASP A 606 -25.07 22.78 -30.46
N GLY A 607 -24.62 21.60 -30.04
CA GLY A 607 -23.42 20.94 -30.58
C GLY A 607 -22.10 21.38 -29.93
N GLU A 608 -22.13 22.26 -28.93
CA GLU A 608 -20.97 22.59 -28.11
C GLU A 608 -21.00 21.82 -26.78
N THR A 609 -19.84 21.42 -26.29
CA THR A 609 -19.65 20.83 -24.95
C THR A 609 -18.63 21.64 -24.16
N TYR A 610 -18.60 21.49 -22.84
CA TYR A 610 -17.52 22.07 -22.04
C TYR A 610 -16.15 21.55 -22.49
N CYS A 611 -15.12 22.36 -22.27
CA CYS A 611 -13.72 21.94 -22.39
C CYS A 611 -13.11 21.85 -20.98
N ILE A 612 -12.63 20.66 -20.59
CA ILE A 612 -11.90 20.45 -19.34
C ILE A 612 -10.48 20.96 -19.56
N LEU A 613 -10.16 22.08 -18.91
CA LEU A 613 -8.94 22.83 -19.14
C LEU A 613 -8.50 23.58 -17.87
N PRO A 614 -7.25 23.44 -17.40
CA PRO A 614 -6.26 22.46 -17.83
C PRO A 614 -6.65 21.02 -17.43
N SER A 615 -6.12 20.02 -18.15
CA SER A 615 -6.39 18.60 -17.94
C SER A 615 -5.07 17.82 -18.02
N TYR A 616 -4.95 16.71 -17.27
CA TYR A 616 -3.72 15.93 -17.18
C TYR A 616 -4.01 14.43 -17.27
N SER A 617 -3.25 13.71 -18.10
CA SER A 617 -3.29 12.25 -18.17
C SER A 617 -2.00 11.69 -17.55
N PRO A 618 -1.99 11.24 -16.29
CA PRO A 618 -0.76 10.82 -15.63
C PRO A 618 -0.07 9.67 -16.37
N GLU A 619 1.23 9.71 -16.63
CA GLU A 619 2.12 10.87 -16.79
C GLU A 619 2.51 11.01 -18.28
N ASN A 620 1.51 10.89 -19.17
CA ASN A 620 1.69 10.89 -20.61
C ASN A 620 1.43 12.27 -21.23
N ASN A 621 2.08 12.54 -22.36
CA ASN A 621 1.96 13.81 -23.10
C ASN A 621 1.62 13.53 -24.56
N PRO A 622 0.82 14.39 -25.23
CA PRO A 622 0.54 14.22 -26.66
C PRO A 622 1.82 14.26 -27.49
N SER A 623 1.87 13.50 -28.57
CA SER A 623 3.11 13.38 -29.37
C SER A 623 3.42 14.64 -30.21
N ASN A 624 2.40 15.47 -30.47
CA ASN A 624 2.49 16.71 -31.22
C ASN A 624 2.51 17.98 -30.35
N TYR A 625 2.51 17.84 -29.02
CA TYR A 625 2.36 18.96 -28.09
C TYR A 625 3.46 18.93 -27.01
N PRO A 626 4.19 20.03 -26.76
CA PRO A 626 5.34 20.02 -25.86
C PRO A 626 4.97 19.94 -24.37
N SER A 627 3.73 20.29 -23.98
CA SER A 627 3.32 20.39 -22.58
C SER A 627 2.68 19.09 -22.06
N PRO A 628 2.90 18.75 -20.77
CA PRO A 628 2.18 17.67 -20.08
C PRO A 628 0.75 18.03 -19.69
N SER A 629 0.45 19.32 -19.50
CA SER A 629 -0.92 19.78 -19.24
C SER A 629 -1.63 20.05 -20.57
N ALA A 630 -2.76 19.39 -20.78
CA ALA A 630 -3.52 19.34 -22.02
C ALA A 630 -4.99 19.74 -21.76
N ALA A 631 -5.91 19.23 -22.60
CA ALA A 631 -7.34 19.45 -22.51
C ALA A 631 -8.09 18.14 -22.75
N ASN A 632 -9.27 17.99 -22.12
CA ASN A 632 -10.17 16.86 -22.33
C ASN A 632 -9.47 15.48 -22.24
N CYS A 633 -8.58 15.27 -21.27
CA CYS A 633 -8.06 13.93 -21.03
C CYS A 633 -9.22 13.00 -20.68
N ALA A 634 -9.28 11.80 -21.28
CA ALA A 634 -10.42 10.90 -21.11
C ALA A 634 -10.64 10.48 -19.64
N ILE A 635 -9.56 10.45 -18.83
CA ILE A 635 -9.64 10.20 -17.39
C ILE A 635 -10.45 11.28 -16.65
N ASP A 636 -10.30 12.56 -17.00
CA ASP A 636 -11.03 13.65 -16.36
C ASP A 636 -12.51 13.65 -16.76
N ILE A 637 -12.82 13.31 -18.02
CA ILE A 637 -14.21 13.13 -18.48
C ILE A 637 -14.90 12.03 -17.69
N ALA A 638 -14.23 10.88 -17.57
CA ALA A 638 -14.72 9.73 -16.81
C ALA A 638 -14.87 10.05 -15.31
N ALA A 639 -13.88 10.72 -14.71
CA ALA A 639 -13.89 11.09 -13.30
C ALA A 639 -14.98 12.12 -12.96
N CYS A 640 -15.25 13.09 -13.84
CA CYS A 640 -16.37 14.00 -13.62
C CYS A 640 -17.71 13.25 -13.67
N ARG A 641 -17.90 12.35 -14.65
CA ARG A 641 -19.13 11.54 -14.76
C ARG A 641 -19.32 10.63 -13.54
N ASP A 642 -18.28 9.93 -13.14
CA ASP A 642 -18.28 9.06 -11.97
C ASP A 642 -18.60 9.82 -10.67
N ASN A 643 -17.97 10.99 -10.47
CA ASN A 643 -18.28 11.82 -9.31
C ASN A 643 -19.74 12.28 -9.28
N ILE A 644 -20.33 12.66 -10.42
CA ILE A 644 -21.74 13.04 -10.52
C ILE A 644 -22.66 11.84 -10.23
N GLU A 645 -22.33 10.64 -10.73
CA GLU A 645 -23.10 9.43 -10.43
C GLU A 645 -23.02 9.03 -8.95
N MET A 646 -21.82 9.04 -8.35
CA MET A 646 -21.66 8.81 -6.91
C MET A 646 -22.49 9.80 -6.10
N LEU A 647 -22.42 11.09 -6.45
CA LEU A 647 -23.20 12.14 -5.78
C LEU A 647 -24.69 11.91 -5.96
N ARG A 648 -25.16 11.52 -7.15
CA ARG A 648 -26.57 11.22 -7.42
C ARG A 648 -27.09 10.13 -6.48
N VAL A 649 -26.35 9.02 -6.36
CA VAL A 649 -26.74 7.90 -5.50
C VAL A 649 -26.80 8.35 -4.03
N VAL A 650 -25.72 8.94 -3.51
CA VAL A 650 -25.66 9.35 -2.10
C VAL A 650 -26.65 10.46 -1.76
N MET A 651 -26.82 11.44 -2.65
CA MET A 651 -27.74 12.57 -2.45
C MET A 651 -29.21 12.14 -2.48
N ASN A 652 -29.57 11.13 -3.28
CA ASN A 652 -30.93 10.59 -3.27
C ASN A 652 -31.30 9.99 -1.91
N ASP A 653 -30.33 9.41 -1.20
CA ASP A 653 -30.56 8.78 0.10
C ASP A 653 -30.48 9.81 1.25
N VAL A 654 -29.47 10.70 1.22
CA VAL A 654 -29.22 11.67 2.30
C VAL A 654 -30.08 12.93 2.18
N ALA A 655 -30.35 13.40 0.96
CA ALA A 655 -31.03 14.66 0.67
C ALA A 655 -31.99 14.56 -0.54
N PRO A 656 -33.01 13.69 -0.51
CA PRO A 656 -33.86 13.34 -1.67
C PRO A 656 -34.62 14.51 -2.33
N ASN A 657 -34.75 15.65 -1.65
CA ASN A 657 -35.46 16.83 -2.15
C ASN A 657 -34.52 17.95 -2.63
N ALA A 658 -33.21 17.75 -2.56
CA ALA A 658 -32.24 18.75 -2.97
C ALA A 658 -32.13 18.80 -4.51
N ASP A 659 -31.84 19.98 -5.06
CA ASP A 659 -31.82 20.20 -6.51
C ASP A 659 -30.56 19.62 -7.16
N PHE A 660 -30.74 18.63 -8.03
CA PHE A 660 -29.67 17.98 -8.78
C PHE A 660 -29.48 18.55 -10.20
N SER A 661 -30.32 19.51 -10.63
CA SER A 661 -30.34 19.99 -12.02
C SER A 661 -29.01 20.60 -12.49
N LYS A 662 -28.29 21.28 -11.59
CA LYS A 662 -26.95 21.82 -11.85
C LYS A 662 -25.96 20.71 -12.26
N TRP A 663 -25.98 19.59 -11.56
CA TRP A 663 -25.06 18.47 -11.78
C TRP A 663 -25.45 17.66 -13.01
N GLN A 664 -26.75 17.47 -13.24
CA GLN A 664 -27.23 16.87 -14.48
C GLN A 664 -26.82 17.71 -15.70
N ALA A 665 -26.99 19.04 -15.64
CA ALA A 665 -26.57 19.92 -16.74
C ALA A 665 -25.05 19.87 -16.99
N LEU A 666 -24.24 19.69 -15.94
CA LEU A 666 -22.80 19.53 -16.08
C LEU A 666 -22.46 18.22 -16.82
N GLU A 667 -23.07 17.10 -16.42
CA GLU A 667 -22.89 15.79 -17.04
C GLU A 667 -23.35 15.76 -18.51
N ASP A 668 -24.54 16.32 -18.79
CA ASP A 668 -25.14 16.35 -20.13
C ASP A 668 -24.28 17.12 -21.15
N ASN A 669 -23.43 18.04 -20.68
CA ASN A 669 -22.57 18.89 -21.50
C ASN A 669 -21.07 18.55 -21.38
N LEU A 670 -20.71 17.39 -20.82
CA LEU A 670 -19.33 16.91 -20.82
C LEU A 670 -18.83 16.66 -22.25
N PRO A 671 -17.54 16.88 -22.53
CA PRO A 671 -16.97 16.48 -23.81
C PRO A 671 -17.15 14.96 -24.02
N PRO A 672 -17.52 14.53 -25.24
CA PRO A 672 -17.68 13.11 -25.53
C PRO A 672 -16.31 12.42 -25.58
N TYR A 673 -16.31 11.09 -25.42
CA TYR A 673 -15.14 10.30 -25.82
C TYR A 673 -14.94 10.39 -27.32
N LEU A 674 -13.67 10.44 -27.74
CA LEU A 674 -13.28 10.36 -29.15
C LEU A 674 -12.48 9.09 -29.41
N TYR A 675 -12.45 8.70 -30.67
CA TYR A 675 -11.75 7.50 -31.13
C TYR A 675 -10.74 7.89 -32.21
N ASP A 676 -9.58 7.22 -32.21
CA ASP A 676 -8.58 7.41 -33.25
C ASP A 676 -8.95 6.63 -34.54
N GLU A 677 -8.12 6.75 -35.56
CA GLU A 677 -8.32 6.10 -36.86
C GLU A 677 -8.23 4.56 -36.83
N THR A 678 -7.69 3.98 -35.74
CA THR A 678 -7.71 2.53 -35.49
C THR A 678 -9.00 2.07 -34.79
N GLY A 679 -9.80 3.02 -34.29
CA GLY A 679 -10.95 2.76 -33.43
C GLY A 679 -10.62 2.67 -31.95
N ALA A 680 -9.37 2.98 -31.54
CA ALA A 680 -9.00 3.03 -30.14
C ALA A 680 -9.57 4.27 -29.46
N LEU A 681 -9.89 4.15 -28.16
CA LEU A 681 -10.25 5.30 -27.34
C LEU A 681 -9.06 6.28 -27.29
N LYS A 682 -9.30 7.54 -27.64
CA LYS A 682 -8.30 8.60 -27.52
C LYS A 682 -7.98 8.92 -26.07
N GLU A 683 -6.70 9.12 -25.76
CA GLU A 683 -6.29 9.59 -24.44
C GLU A 683 -6.64 11.07 -24.24
N TRP A 684 -6.65 11.84 -25.33
CA TRP A 684 -7.11 13.23 -25.37
C TRP A 684 -8.31 13.37 -26.31
N ALA A 685 -9.49 13.65 -25.74
CA ALA A 685 -10.76 13.79 -26.46
C ALA A 685 -10.90 15.17 -27.14
N THR A 686 -9.97 15.46 -28.04
CA THR A 686 -9.94 16.66 -28.89
C THR A 686 -9.21 16.37 -30.21
N THR A 687 -9.46 17.17 -31.24
CA THR A 687 -8.70 17.14 -32.51
C THR A 687 -7.37 17.90 -32.46
N SER A 688 -7.09 18.60 -31.35
CA SER A 688 -5.84 19.36 -31.17
C SER A 688 -4.62 18.49 -30.86
N PHE A 689 -4.82 17.28 -30.32
CA PHE A 689 -3.75 16.44 -29.77
C PHE A 689 -3.65 15.06 -30.45
N ASP A 690 -2.41 14.66 -30.71
CA ASP A 690 -2.07 13.35 -31.28
C ASP A 690 -1.69 12.35 -30.19
N GLU A 691 -2.11 11.09 -30.38
CA GLU A 691 -1.87 10.02 -29.42
C GLU A 691 -0.37 9.75 -29.20
N ASN A 692 -0.01 9.32 -27.99
CA ASN A 692 1.33 8.88 -27.63
C ASN A 692 1.30 7.49 -27.00
N ASN A 693 1.46 6.47 -27.83
CA ASN A 693 1.37 5.08 -27.44
C ASN A 693 2.68 4.47 -26.89
N LYS A 694 3.69 5.30 -26.59
CA LYS A 694 4.98 4.88 -26.01
C LYS A 694 5.05 5.19 -24.52
N HIS A 695 4.09 4.70 -23.76
CA HIS A 695 3.98 5.03 -22.35
C HIS A 695 3.39 3.89 -21.51
N ARG A 696 3.81 3.81 -20.24
CA ARG A 696 3.45 2.74 -19.30
C ARG A 696 2.04 2.87 -18.73
N HIS A 697 1.53 4.09 -18.63
CA HIS A 697 0.22 4.36 -18.02
C HIS A 697 -0.92 4.22 -19.03
N LEU A 698 -2.07 3.79 -18.52
CA LEU A 698 -3.32 3.56 -19.24
C LEU A 698 -4.44 4.43 -18.66
N SER A 699 -4.13 5.67 -18.25
CA SER A 699 -5.03 6.54 -17.49
C SER A 699 -6.36 6.82 -18.21
N HIS A 700 -6.37 6.92 -19.54
CA HIS A 700 -7.60 7.03 -20.34
C HIS A 700 -8.54 5.83 -20.24
N LEU A 701 -8.08 4.70 -19.71
CA LEU A 701 -8.89 3.51 -19.43
C LEU A 701 -9.45 3.48 -18.00
N TYR A 702 -9.39 4.60 -17.27
CA TYR A 702 -10.06 4.77 -15.97
C TYR A 702 -11.57 4.44 -16.05
N LEU A 703 -12.21 4.79 -17.17
CA LEU A 703 -13.60 4.44 -17.48
C LEU A 703 -13.87 2.93 -17.56
N ALA A 704 -12.82 2.16 -17.85
CA ALA A 704 -12.87 0.71 -17.93
C ALA A 704 -12.53 0.09 -16.59
N TRP A 705 -11.52 0.58 -15.87
CA TRP A 705 -11.22 0.19 -14.50
C TRP A 705 -10.60 1.37 -13.74
N PRO A 706 -11.06 1.70 -12.51
CA PRO A 706 -11.99 0.94 -11.67
C PRO A 706 -13.47 1.13 -12.02
N LEU A 707 -13.82 1.94 -13.01
CA LEU A 707 -15.22 2.26 -13.35
C LEU A 707 -15.91 1.17 -14.18
N ASN A 708 -17.19 1.36 -14.47
CA ASN A 708 -18.05 0.35 -15.11
C ASN A 708 -18.58 0.76 -16.49
N GLU A 709 -18.03 1.78 -17.14
CA GLU A 709 -18.62 2.34 -18.38
C GLU A 709 -18.58 1.36 -19.56
N THR A 710 -17.67 0.39 -19.55
CA THR A 710 -17.55 -0.66 -20.58
C THR A 710 -18.56 -1.79 -20.44
N GLN A 711 -19.14 -2.00 -19.26
CA GLN A 711 -19.88 -3.24 -18.95
C GLN A 711 -21.11 -3.47 -19.82
N ASN A 712 -21.75 -2.37 -20.26
CA ASN A 712 -22.93 -2.39 -21.13
C ASN A 712 -22.69 -1.65 -22.45
N ASN A 713 -21.42 -1.45 -22.84
CA ASN A 713 -21.02 -0.70 -24.03
C ASN A 713 -19.98 -1.47 -24.83
N GLU A 714 -20.44 -2.25 -25.82
CA GLU A 714 -19.58 -3.09 -26.65
C GLU A 714 -18.61 -2.27 -27.52
N GLU A 715 -19.05 -1.10 -28.01
CA GLU A 715 -18.22 -0.20 -28.82
C GLU A 715 -17.06 0.35 -27.98
N LEU A 716 -17.36 0.86 -26.79
CA LEU A 716 -16.34 1.37 -25.86
C LEU A 716 -15.41 0.24 -25.39
N THR A 717 -15.93 -0.96 -25.14
CA THR A 717 -15.12 -2.14 -24.80
C THR A 717 -14.10 -2.45 -25.90
N LYS A 718 -14.52 -2.50 -27.17
CA LYS A 718 -13.62 -2.72 -28.31
C LYS A 718 -12.58 -1.61 -28.44
N ALA A 719 -12.99 -0.36 -28.23
CA ALA A 719 -12.08 0.77 -28.27
C ALA A 719 -11.01 0.73 -27.16
N CYS A 720 -11.38 0.30 -25.94
CA CYS A 720 -10.42 0.10 -24.86
C CYS A 720 -9.44 -1.03 -25.16
N ILE A 721 -9.91 -2.16 -25.71
CA ILE A 721 -9.04 -3.27 -26.14
C ILE A 721 -8.05 -2.77 -27.20
N GLN A 722 -8.54 -2.07 -28.23
CA GLN A 722 -7.69 -1.53 -29.28
C GLN A 722 -6.65 -0.53 -28.74
N ALA A 723 -7.02 0.29 -27.74
CA ALA A 723 -6.09 1.21 -27.08
C ALA A 723 -4.96 0.48 -26.34
N VAL A 724 -5.25 -0.66 -25.68
CA VAL A 724 -4.21 -1.49 -25.05
C VAL A 724 -3.31 -2.15 -26.09
N GLU A 725 -3.86 -2.63 -27.19
CA GLU A 725 -3.09 -3.20 -28.31
C GLU A 725 -2.16 -2.16 -28.96
N ASN A 726 -2.60 -0.90 -29.03
CA ASN A 726 -1.81 0.19 -29.59
C ASN A 726 -0.58 0.53 -28.75
N ARG A 727 -0.54 0.20 -27.44
CA ARG A 727 0.62 0.47 -26.58
C ARG A 727 1.85 -0.32 -27.03
N THR A 728 2.92 0.39 -27.36
CA THR A 728 4.15 -0.20 -27.93
C THR A 728 5.30 -0.34 -26.93
N SER A 729 5.14 0.18 -25.70
CA SER A 729 6.14 0.08 -24.64
C SER A 729 5.48 -0.01 -23.27
N GLU A 730 5.81 -1.05 -22.53
CA GLU A 730 5.67 -1.12 -21.08
C GLU A 730 7.08 -1.03 -20.53
N ASN A 731 7.36 -0.13 -19.59
CA ASN A 731 8.64 -0.16 -18.90
C ASN A 731 8.68 -1.36 -17.94
N GLU A 732 9.75 -1.50 -17.15
CA GLU A 732 9.92 -2.66 -16.27
C GLU A 732 9.08 -2.59 -14.99
N ALA A 733 8.28 -1.53 -14.82
CA ALA A 733 7.50 -1.24 -13.63
C ALA A 733 6.28 -2.17 -13.50
N SER A 734 6.16 -2.80 -12.34
CA SER A 734 5.10 -3.77 -12.05
C SER A 734 3.70 -3.15 -11.98
N HIS A 735 3.55 -1.91 -11.50
CA HIS A 735 2.25 -1.24 -11.42
C HIS A 735 1.56 -1.14 -12.79
N ALA A 736 2.31 -1.01 -13.89
CA ALA A 736 1.75 -0.97 -15.25
C ALA A 736 1.06 -2.29 -15.60
N LEU A 737 1.71 -3.42 -15.31
CA LEU A 737 1.13 -4.76 -15.54
C LEU A 737 0.00 -5.08 -14.56
N VAL A 738 0.05 -4.58 -13.33
CA VAL A 738 -1.05 -4.70 -12.36
C VAL A 738 -2.28 -3.96 -12.88
N HIS A 739 -2.11 -2.72 -13.34
CA HIS A 739 -3.19 -1.92 -13.92
C HIS A 739 -3.75 -2.58 -15.19
N ARG A 740 -2.89 -3.04 -16.11
CA ARG A 740 -3.32 -3.80 -17.30
C ARG A 740 -4.12 -5.04 -16.93
N SER A 741 -3.72 -5.77 -15.89
CA SER A 741 -4.43 -6.97 -15.43
C SER A 741 -5.83 -6.63 -14.91
N LEU A 742 -5.98 -5.55 -14.13
CA LEU A 742 -7.27 -5.10 -13.62
C LEU A 742 -8.19 -4.60 -14.74
N ILE A 743 -7.65 -3.82 -15.69
CA ILE A 743 -8.36 -3.40 -16.91
C ILE A 743 -8.82 -4.63 -17.71
N ALA A 744 -7.94 -5.61 -17.92
CA ALA A 744 -8.26 -6.83 -18.66
C ALA A 744 -9.36 -7.66 -17.99
N ALA A 745 -9.28 -7.81 -16.66
CA ALA A 745 -10.32 -8.50 -15.90
C ALA A 745 -11.68 -7.81 -16.07
N ARG A 746 -11.71 -6.47 -15.99
CA ARG A 746 -12.96 -5.70 -16.14
C ARG A 746 -13.49 -5.67 -17.57
N LEU A 747 -12.61 -5.70 -18.58
CA LEU A 747 -12.98 -5.88 -19.99
C LEU A 747 -13.39 -7.32 -20.33
N LYS A 748 -13.30 -8.25 -19.36
CA LYS A 748 -13.61 -9.68 -19.53
C LYS A 748 -12.70 -10.36 -20.57
N ASP A 749 -11.50 -9.81 -20.78
CA ASP A 749 -10.48 -10.34 -21.69
C ASP A 749 -9.50 -11.22 -20.92
N ARG A 750 -9.83 -12.51 -20.88
CA ARG A 750 -9.02 -13.51 -20.15
C ARG A 750 -7.64 -13.73 -20.76
N ASP A 751 -7.46 -13.51 -22.06
CA ASP A 751 -6.18 -13.75 -22.74
C ASP A 751 -5.20 -12.62 -22.43
N MET A 752 -5.66 -11.37 -22.53
CA MET A 752 -4.89 -10.19 -22.12
C MET A 752 -4.54 -10.23 -20.63
N LEU A 753 -5.49 -10.62 -19.78
CA LEU A 753 -5.24 -10.79 -18.35
C LEU A 753 -4.15 -11.85 -18.13
N SER A 754 -4.26 -12.99 -18.78
CA SER A 754 -3.33 -14.10 -18.60
C SER A 754 -1.92 -13.75 -19.06
N ASP A 755 -1.77 -13.01 -20.16
CA ASP A 755 -0.48 -12.52 -20.63
C ASP A 755 0.18 -11.56 -19.63
N ALA A 756 -0.57 -10.55 -19.17
CA ALA A 756 -0.07 -9.56 -18.21
C ALA A 756 0.33 -10.23 -16.88
N LEU A 757 -0.51 -11.13 -16.37
CA LEU A 757 -0.25 -11.84 -15.13
C LEU A 757 0.92 -12.81 -15.25
N LEU A 758 1.00 -13.56 -16.36
CA LEU A 758 2.11 -14.48 -16.61
C LEU A 758 3.46 -13.74 -16.67
N LYS A 759 3.50 -12.54 -17.26
CA LYS A 759 4.70 -11.68 -17.23
C LYS A 759 5.11 -11.38 -15.78
N LEU A 760 4.22 -10.81 -14.97
CA LEU A 760 4.50 -10.51 -13.55
C LEU A 760 4.97 -11.75 -12.75
N MET A 761 4.36 -12.91 -13.01
CA MET A 761 4.70 -14.17 -12.34
C MET A 761 6.08 -14.73 -12.77
N ASN A 762 6.53 -14.46 -14.00
CA ASN A 762 7.76 -15.02 -14.57
C ASN A 762 9.05 -14.27 -14.22
N HIS A 763 8.95 -13.06 -13.68
CA HIS A 763 10.11 -12.21 -13.43
C HIS A 763 10.71 -12.40 -12.03
N LYS A 764 11.82 -11.69 -11.74
CA LYS A 764 12.57 -11.80 -10.47
C LYS A 764 11.95 -10.97 -9.34
N ILE A 765 10.73 -10.48 -9.50
CA ILE A 765 10.15 -9.41 -8.69
C ILE A 765 10.07 -9.71 -7.17
N ARG A 766 10.01 -10.99 -6.76
CA ARG A 766 9.71 -11.41 -5.37
C ARG A 766 10.94 -11.69 -4.52
N TYR A 767 10.99 -11.13 -3.32
CA TYR A 767 11.93 -11.49 -2.25
C TYR A 767 11.58 -12.82 -1.57
N ASP A 768 12.46 -13.30 -0.70
CA ASP A 768 12.25 -14.57 0.02
C ASP A 768 10.95 -14.57 0.86
N SER A 769 10.52 -13.40 1.33
CA SER A 769 9.24 -13.17 2.02
C SER A 769 8.02 -13.13 1.10
N LEU A 770 8.20 -13.27 -0.21
CA LEU A 770 7.20 -13.08 -1.28
C LEU A 770 6.74 -11.64 -1.50
N MET A 771 7.26 -10.68 -0.74
CA MET A 771 7.08 -9.25 -1.02
C MET A 771 7.81 -8.86 -2.31
N THR A 772 7.44 -7.74 -2.90
CA THR A 772 7.79 -7.41 -4.29
C THR A 772 8.71 -6.19 -4.43
N ASN A 773 9.24 -6.00 -5.64
CA ASN A 773 9.96 -4.81 -6.07
C ASN A 773 9.10 -4.01 -7.05
N HIS A 774 9.38 -2.71 -7.18
CA HIS A 774 8.73 -1.86 -8.17
C HIS A 774 8.98 -2.39 -9.59
N ASP A 775 10.23 -2.69 -9.94
CA ASP A 775 10.58 -3.22 -11.26
C ASP A 775 10.64 -4.75 -11.21
N TYR A 776 10.12 -5.40 -12.25
CA TYR A 776 9.99 -6.85 -12.27
C TYR A 776 11.34 -7.57 -12.18
N ASP A 777 12.45 -6.92 -12.55
CA ASP A 777 13.80 -7.47 -12.55
C ASP A 777 14.57 -7.19 -11.25
N ARG A 778 13.94 -6.45 -10.31
CA ARG A 778 14.50 -5.87 -9.08
C ARG A 778 15.52 -4.74 -9.31
N GLY A 779 15.45 -4.04 -10.44
CA GLY A 779 16.33 -2.92 -10.80
C GLY A 779 16.07 -1.62 -10.02
N SER A 780 14.91 -1.51 -9.36
CA SER A 780 14.48 -0.32 -8.64
C SER A 780 14.36 -0.57 -7.12
N CYS A 781 13.22 -0.24 -6.52
CA CYS A 781 13.03 -0.15 -5.09
C CYS A 781 12.03 -1.21 -4.58
N TYR A 782 12.02 -1.46 -3.28
CA TYR A 782 10.98 -2.32 -2.68
C TYR A 782 9.60 -1.72 -2.99
N CYS A 783 8.59 -2.53 -3.31
CA CYS A 783 7.25 -2.03 -3.60
C CYS A 783 6.20 -3.12 -3.47
N THR A 784 5.03 -2.80 -2.90
CA THR A 784 3.94 -3.75 -2.66
C THR A 784 2.81 -3.69 -3.67
N ASP A 785 2.94 -2.88 -4.73
CA ASP A 785 1.94 -2.76 -5.81
C ASP A 785 1.46 -4.12 -6.32
N PHE A 786 2.39 -5.00 -6.67
CA PHE A 786 2.03 -6.33 -7.15
C PHE A 786 1.63 -7.27 -6.02
N ALA A 787 2.35 -7.29 -4.89
CA ALA A 787 2.03 -8.18 -3.77
C ALA A 787 0.58 -7.99 -3.30
N ILE A 788 0.15 -6.74 -3.11
CA ILE A 788 -1.19 -6.39 -2.63
C ILE A 788 -2.19 -6.33 -3.81
N GLY A 789 -1.84 -5.70 -4.92
CA GLY A 789 -2.72 -5.56 -6.10
C GLY A 789 -3.11 -6.90 -6.74
N TYR A 790 -2.33 -7.97 -6.53
CA TYR A 790 -2.67 -9.32 -6.98
C TYR A 790 -4.04 -9.79 -6.46
N LEU A 791 -4.45 -9.35 -5.26
CA LEU A 791 -5.76 -9.66 -4.71
C LEU A 791 -6.90 -9.13 -5.59
N GLY A 792 -6.80 -7.87 -6.00
CA GLY A 792 -7.82 -7.25 -6.85
C GLY A 792 -7.89 -7.92 -8.21
N ILE A 793 -6.73 -8.26 -8.79
CA ILE A 793 -6.64 -8.98 -10.07
C ILE A 793 -7.39 -10.32 -9.99
N VAL A 794 -7.08 -11.14 -8.97
CA VAL A 794 -7.70 -12.45 -8.81
C VAL A 794 -9.20 -12.31 -8.49
N ASN A 795 -9.57 -11.39 -7.60
CA ASN A 795 -10.95 -11.19 -7.22
C ASN A 795 -11.81 -10.75 -8.42
N GLU A 796 -11.37 -9.75 -9.20
CA GLU A 796 -12.08 -9.28 -10.41
C GLU A 796 -12.13 -10.37 -11.50
N ALA A 797 -11.10 -11.20 -11.64
CA ALA A 797 -11.07 -12.29 -12.60
C ALA A 797 -12.06 -13.42 -12.27
N LEU A 798 -12.29 -13.66 -10.97
CA LEU A 798 -13.16 -14.73 -10.47
C LEU A 798 -14.60 -14.26 -10.24
N VAL A 799 -14.81 -13.01 -9.82
CA VAL A 799 -16.13 -12.44 -9.53
C VAL A 799 -16.16 -10.96 -9.88
N TYR A 800 -16.94 -10.60 -10.90
CA TYR A 800 -17.37 -9.22 -11.09
C TYR A 800 -18.70 -9.00 -10.38
N SER A 801 -18.92 -7.80 -9.82
CA SER A 801 -20.21 -7.47 -9.21
C SER A 801 -20.52 -5.99 -9.21
N ASP A 802 -21.81 -5.69 -9.26
CA ASP A 802 -22.41 -4.38 -9.08
C ASP A 802 -23.78 -4.52 -8.38
N THR A 803 -24.47 -3.44 -8.07
CA THR A 803 -25.81 -3.47 -7.47
C THR A 803 -26.74 -4.36 -8.30
N GLY A 804 -27.22 -5.46 -7.70
CA GLY A 804 -28.13 -6.41 -8.35
C GLY A 804 -27.51 -7.33 -9.41
N VAL A 805 -26.19 -7.29 -9.63
CA VAL A 805 -25.51 -8.11 -10.66
C VAL A 805 -24.26 -8.78 -10.07
N ILE A 806 -24.11 -10.09 -10.33
CA ILE A 806 -22.91 -10.86 -10.03
C ILE A 806 -22.55 -11.69 -11.26
N GLU A 807 -21.33 -11.58 -11.75
CA GLU A 807 -20.81 -12.42 -12.83
C GLU A 807 -19.70 -13.33 -12.30
N LEU A 808 -19.87 -14.63 -12.48
CA LEU A 808 -18.94 -15.65 -12.04
C LEU A 808 -17.90 -15.94 -13.14
N LEU A 809 -16.64 -16.01 -12.74
CA LEU A 809 -15.48 -16.32 -13.58
C LEU A 809 -15.40 -15.49 -14.87
N PRO A 810 -15.65 -14.16 -14.83
CA PRO A 810 -15.78 -13.34 -16.04
C PRO A 810 -14.50 -13.29 -16.87
N ALA A 811 -13.34 -13.43 -16.24
CA ALA A 811 -12.03 -13.40 -16.89
C ALA A 811 -11.08 -14.47 -16.32
N LEU A 812 -11.53 -15.71 -16.13
CA LEU A 812 -10.70 -16.77 -15.55
C LEU A 812 -9.36 -16.93 -16.31
N PRO A 813 -8.18 -16.85 -15.66
CA PRO A 813 -6.90 -17.04 -16.33
C PRO A 813 -6.81 -18.35 -17.13
N THR A 814 -6.04 -18.37 -18.21
CA THR A 814 -5.96 -19.50 -19.15
C THR A 814 -5.13 -20.69 -18.62
N SER A 815 -4.48 -20.54 -17.47
CA SER A 815 -3.76 -21.62 -16.79
C SER A 815 -3.63 -21.33 -15.29
N GLY A 816 -3.39 -22.36 -14.49
CA GLY A 816 -3.18 -22.24 -13.05
C GLY A 816 -4.46 -22.08 -12.23
N PHE A 817 -5.57 -21.81 -12.90
CA PHE A 817 -6.92 -21.66 -12.34
C PHE A 817 -7.92 -22.62 -13.00
N ASP A 818 -7.47 -23.77 -13.51
CA ASP A 818 -8.34 -24.70 -14.26
C ASP A 818 -9.45 -25.31 -13.39
N LYS A 819 -9.17 -25.46 -12.08
CA LYS A 819 -10.11 -25.91 -11.05
C LYS A 819 -9.81 -25.15 -9.75
N GLY A 820 -10.84 -24.89 -8.97
CA GLY A 820 -10.65 -24.25 -7.67
C GLY A 820 -11.93 -24.00 -6.89
N GLU A 821 -11.73 -23.43 -5.71
CA GLU A 821 -12.77 -23.02 -4.77
C GLU A 821 -12.41 -21.63 -4.21
N LEU A 822 -13.39 -20.74 -4.16
CA LEU A 822 -13.30 -19.41 -3.56
C LEU A 822 -14.46 -19.24 -2.59
N ASP A 823 -14.15 -18.98 -1.32
CA ASP A 823 -15.17 -18.79 -0.28
C ASP A 823 -15.02 -17.41 0.34
N GLY A 824 -16.14 -16.78 0.71
CA GLY A 824 -16.22 -15.57 1.53
C GLY A 824 -16.04 -14.23 0.81
N LEU A 825 -15.88 -14.22 -0.52
CA LEU A 825 -15.70 -12.97 -1.28
C LEU A 825 -16.96 -12.10 -1.18
N ARG A 826 -16.77 -10.82 -0.85
CA ARG A 826 -17.85 -9.83 -0.74
C ARG A 826 -18.07 -9.11 -2.07
N THR A 827 -19.34 -8.85 -2.40
CA THR A 827 -19.73 -8.23 -3.66
C THR A 827 -20.25 -6.81 -3.47
N LYS A 828 -20.25 -6.00 -4.53
CA LYS A 828 -20.85 -4.65 -4.57
C LYS A 828 -22.40 -4.69 -4.63
N SER A 829 -23.00 -5.86 -4.38
CA SER A 829 -24.46 -6.08 -4.30
C SER A 829 -24.92 -6.33 -2.87
N ARG A 830 -24.13 -6.00 -1.84
CA ARG A 830 -24.39 -6.40 -0.44
C ARG A 830 -24.70 -7.90 -0.30
N ALA A 831 -23.91 -8.72 -0.97
CA ALA A 831 -23.96 -10.16 -0.92
C ALA A 831 -22.56 -10.75 -0.73
N VAL A 832 -22.50 -11.98 -0.23
CA VAL A 832 -21.28 -12.74 -0.03
C VAL A 832 -21.35 -14.02 -0.84
N ILE A 833 -20.30 -14.28 -1.62
CA ILE A 833 -20.06 -15.58 -2.24
C ILE A 833 -19.59 -16.52 -1.13
N GLU A 834 -20.53 -17.21 -0.47
CA GLU A 834 -20.20 -18.17 0.61
C GLU A 834 -19.35 -19.32 0.08
N SER A 835 -19.56 -19.71 -1.18
CA SER A 835 -18.68 -20.63 -1.90
C SER A 835 -18.85 -20.48 -3.41
N LEU A 836 -17.76 -20.56 -4.16
CA LEU A 836 -17.72 -20.65 -5.63
C LEU A 836 -16.77 -21.77 -6.01
N LYS A 837 -17.27 -22.77 -6.74
CA LYS A 837 -16.51 -23.96 -7.16
C LYS A 837 -16.52 -24.09 -8.66
N TRP A 838 -15.36 -24.40 -9.23
CA TRP A 838 -15.22 -24.64 -10.66
C TRP A 838 -14.21 -25.76 -10.96
N ASN A 839 -14.43 -26.49 -12.05
CA ASN A 839 -13.55 -27.59 -12.48
C ASN A 839 -13.42 -27.72 -14.01
N GLY A 840 -13.87 -26.70 -14.76
CA GLY A 840 -13.91 -26.70 -16.23
C GLY A 840 -15.17 -27.33 -16.84
N GLU A 841 -15.94 -28.10 -16.07
CA GLU A 841 -17.20 -28.73 -16.51
C GLU A 841 -18.43 -28.08 -15.86
N THR A 842 -18.34 -27.78 -14.56
CA THR A 842 -19.42 -27.22 -13.74
C THR A 842 -18.97 -25.98 -12.99
N VAL A 843 -19.88 -25.01 -12.82
CA VAL A 843 -19.71 -23.88 -11.91
C VAL A 843 -20.86 -23.87 -10.91
N GLU A 844 -20.55 -24.02 -9.62
CA GLU A 844 -21.52 -23.92 -8.52
C GLU A 844 -21.18 -22.70 -7.66
N ALA A 845 -22.16 -21.87 -7.33
CA ALA A 845 -21.99 -20.79 -6.37
C ALA A 845 -23.10 -20.78 -5.32
N LYS A 846 -22.72 -20.49 -4.07
CA LYS A 846 -23.61 -20.21 -2.95
C LYS A 846 -23.50 -18.73 -2.60
N ILE A 847 -24.63 -18.03 -2.70
CA ILE A 847 -24.69 -16.58 -2.53
C ILE A 847 -25.61 -16.28 -1.37
N LYS A 848 -25.09 -15.56 -0.38
CA LYS A 848 -25.85 -15.06 0.75
C LYS A 848 -26.10 -13.58 0.59
N SER A 849 -27.37 -13.18 0.61
CA SER A 849 -27.75 -11.77 0.59
C SER A 849 -27.78 -11.18 1.99
N GLU A 850 -27.27 -9.96 2.19
CA GLU A 850 -27.36 -9.26 3.49
C GLU A 850 -28.60 -8.37 3.63
N ILE A 851 -29.33 -8.20 2.54
CA ILE A 851 -30.54 -7.37 2.43
C ILE A 851 -31.63 -8.10 1.64
N ASP A 852 -32.85 -7.58 1.68
CA ASP A 852 -33.90 -7.97 0.75
C ASP A 852 -33.57 -7.39 -0.63
N GLN A 853 -33.38 -8.23 -1.66
CA GLN A 853 -33.03 -7.77 -3.01
C GLN A 853 -33.29 -8.84 -4.08
N THR A 854 -33.17 -8.41 -5.33
CA THR A 854 -33.11 -9.30 -6.50
C THR A 854 -31.73 -9.19 -7.13
N ILE A 855 -31.06 -10.32 -7.34
CA ILE A 855 -29.72 -10.38 -7.93
C ILE A 855 -29.79 -11.25 -9.19
N THR A 856 -29.21 -10.77 -10.29
CA THR A 856 -28.94 -11.58 -11.48
C THR A 856 -27.52 -12.11 -11.41
N ILE A 857 -27.40 -13.44 -11.48
CA ILE A 857 -26.12 -14.15 -11.46
C ILE A 857 -25.87 -14.72 -12.84
N SER A 858 -24.68 -14.54 -13.40
CA SER A 858 -24.33 -15.07 -14.72
C SER A 858 -23.00 -15.80 -14.74
N TYR A 859 -22.88 -16.70 -15.72
CA TYR A 859 -21.63 -17.37 -16.10
C TYR A 859 -21.64 -17.58 -17.62
N GLY A 860 -20.71 -16.93 -18.32
CA GLY A 860 -20.71 -16.88 -19.79
C GLY A 860 -22.04 -16.35 -20.32
N ASN A 861 -22.72 -17.12 -21.18
CA ASN A 861 -24.01 -16.75 -21.77
C ASN A 861 -25.22 -17.20 -20.95
N LYS A 862 -25.01 -17.81 -19.78
CA LYS A 862 -26.09 -18.30 -18.90
C LYS A 862 -26.32 -17.32 -17.77
N SER A 863 -27.57 -17.19 -17.32
CA SER A 863 -27.92 -16.39 -16.14
C SER A 863 -29.12 -16.95 -15.39
N GLU A 864 -29.18 -16.66 -14.10
CA GLU A 864 -30.29 -16.95 -13.20
C GLU A 864 -30.59 -15.71 -12.34
N THR A 865 -31.86 -15.36 -12.17
CA THR A 865 -32.28 -14.25 -11.32
C THR A 865 -32.89 -14.78 -10.03
N LEU A 866 -32.33 -14.35 -8.90
CA LEU A 866 -32.73 -14.76 -7.56
C LEU A 866 -33.38 -13.60 -6.83
N SER A 867 -34.54 -13.82 -6.22
CA SER A 867 -35.11 -12.90 -5.23
C SER A 867 -34.82 -13.43 -3.84
N LEU A 868 -33.97 -12.75 -3.10
CA LEU A 868 -33.44 -13.19 -1.81
C LEU A 868 -33.89 -12.26 -0.68
N LYS A 869 -34.23 -12.85 0.46
CA LYS A 869 -34.41 -12.15 1.73
C LYS A 869 -33.09 -11.91 2.42
N GLN A 870 -33.07 -10.95 3.34
CA GLN A 870 -31.93 -10.72 4.20
C GLN A 870 -31.50 -12.01 4.91
N ASN A 871 -30.20 -12.32 4.81
CA ASN A 871 -29.54 -13.53 5.29
C ASN A 871 -29.97 -14.85 4.61
N GLU A 872 -30.73 -14.78 3.53
CA GLU A 872 -31.04 -15.96 2.71
C GLU A 872 -29.83 -16.34 1.84
N THR A 873 -29.52 -17.64 1.81
CA THR A 873 -28.53 -18.23 0.92
C THR A 873 -29.25 -18.99 -0.18
N ALA A 874 -28.82 -18.79 -1.42
CA ALA A 874 -29.24 -19.58 -2.57
C ALA A 874 -28.04 -20.20 -3.28
N THR A 875 -28.27 -21.32 -3.97
CA THR A 875 -27.26 -22.03 -4.78
C THR A 875 -27.64 -21.96 -6.24
N VAL A 876 -26.69 -21.60 -7.11
CA VAL A 876 -26.83 -21.64 -8.57
C VAL A 876 -25.78 -22.58 -9.15
N GLU A 877 -26.15 -23.27 -10.23
CA GLU A 877 -25.30 -24.22 -10.94
C GLU A 877 -25.39 -23.97 -12.45
N PHE A 878 -24.24 -23.85 -13.11
CA PHE A 878 -24.14 -23.56 -14.54
C PHE A 878 -23.39 -24.61 -15.34
#